data_AF-A0A0K2RF95-F1
#
_entry.id   AF-A0A0K2RF95-F1
#
_cell.length_a   1.000
_cell.length_b   1.000
_cell.length_c   1.000
_cell.angle_alpha   90.00
_cell.angle_beta   90.00
_cell.angle_gamma   90.00
#
_symmetry.space_group_name_H-M   'P 1'
#
loop_
_entity.id
_entity.type
_entity.pdbx_description
1 polymer ?
#
loop_
_entity_poly.entity_id
_entity_poly.type
_entity_poly.pdbx_seq_one_letter_code
_entity_poly.pdbx_strand_id
1 'polypeptide(L)'
;MIPASRPGPYFVAALRQDRYVSTAESETAVPTEAVRKEYENLADLVRKYRYAYYQEDAPTVSDAEFDSLYRRLEELEALHPELVSNDSPTQEVGGEVSAAFAAVEHLQRMYSLEDVFSLDELEAWVRKAEASVEKLGTAASRIAWLTELKIDGLAVNLLYRDGKLVRAATRGDGTTGEDITHNVLTIKEIPRQLSGSGYPSEVEIRGEVFIPSKAFAEFNEALIESGKAPLANPRNAAAGSLRQKDPAETAKRPLRMFVHGIGAREGLDSTSQSETYKLLEEWGLPVSPYLKVLDSFEEVLDFIKHFGEHRHDLLHEIDGIVVKIDDFATQRALGYTSRVPRWAVAYKYPPEEVHTKLLDIQVNVGRTGRVTPYGVMEPVKVAGSTVEMATLHNQDVVKAKGVMIGDIVILRKAGDIIPEIVGPVLALRDQQDPPVREFVMPTECPSCHTPLAPAKEGDVDIRCPNAKSCPSQLRERVFHVASRGAFDIEALGWEAAIALTQPAEPETPPLRSEAALFSLTPEDLADVRIHREKRSKGVGTGTFELVPYFYSKAPPRPPPNPPPPPRNCSRNLRKPRRNLSGASWLPFPSGTSAPLRPAPWPRPSGAWTPSGPLPRRNWPTLTGWDRPSPRHSRNGSPLTGTRKSWIAGQLPGCAWLTSATPASSGTWKASPSW
;
A
#
# COMPACT_ATOMS: atom_id res chain seq x y z
N MET A 1 18.59 68.84 -61.87
CA MET A 1 18.01 68.92 -63.22
C MET A 1 16.56 68.48 -63.16
N ILE A 2 15.73 68.94 -64.09
CA ILE A 2 14.27 68.72 -64.28
C ILE A 2 14.11 68.21 -65.73
N PRO A 3 13.01 67.58 -66.25
CA PRO A 3 11.77 67.07 -65.64
C PRO A 3 11.88 65.55 -65.32
N ALA A 4 10.95 64.60 -65.48
CA ALA A 4 9.60 64.48 -66.08
C ALA A 4 8.96 63.14 -65.63
N SER A 5 7.80 62.64 -66.08
CA SER A 5 6.42 63.11 -66.31
C SER A 5 5.56 61.86 -66.65
N ARG A 6 4.25 61.89 -66.37
CA ARG A 6 3.22 60.84 -66.66
C ARG A 6 3.04 60.56 -68.18
N PRO A 7 2.32 59.51 -68.68
CA PRO A 7 1.22 58.72 -68.05
C PRO A 7 1.20 57.18 -68.30
N GLY A 8 0.10 56.50 -67.90
CA GLY A 8 -0.28 55.12 -68.29
C GLY A 8 -1.28 55.11 -69.46
N PRO A 9 -2.24 54.13 -69.58
CA PRO A 9 -2.61 53.03 -68.69
C PRO A 9 -2.64 51.62 -69.37
N TYR A 10 -3.04 50.56 -68.65
CA TYR A 10 -4.01 49.53 -69.11
C TYR A 10 -4.47 48.63 -67.94
N PHE A 11 -5.61 47.94 -68.09
CA PHE A 11 -6.36 47.27 -67.03
C PHE A 11 -6.32 45.73 -67.15
N VAL A 12 -5.92 45.02 -66.09
CA VAL A 12 -6.45 43.69 -65.70
C VAL A 12 -6.42 43.62 -64.16
N ALA A 13 -7.50 43.18 -63.52
CA ALA A 13 -7.58 43.12 -62.06
C ALA A 13 -7.63 41.66 -61.56
N ALA A 14 -6.72 41.29 -60.65
CA ALA A 14 -6.77 40.02 -59.92
C ALA A 14 -6.03 40.11 -58.57
N LEU A 15 -6.81 40.19 -57.49
CA LEU A 15 -6.55 39.63 -56.15
C LEU A 15 -5.10 39.67 -55.61
N ARG A 16 -4.73 40.79 -54.97
CA ARG A 16 -3.89 40.75 -53.76
C ARG A 16 -4.34 41.82 -52.76
N GLN A 17 -4.96 41.38 -51.67
CA GLN A 17 -5.19 42.15 -50.46
C GLN A 17 -4.91 41.22 -49.29
N ASP A 18 -3.86 41.51 -48.53
CA ASP A 18 -3.63 40.89 -47.23
C ASP A 18 -4.72 41.38 -46.28
N ARG A 19 -5.76 40.56 -46.09
CA ARG A 19 -6.86 40.92 -45.19
C ARG A 19 -6.38 40.74 -43.75
N TYR A 20 -6.28 41.86 -43.04
CA TYR A 20 -6.59 41.88 -41.61
C TYR A 20 -7.96 41.21 -41.43
N VAL A 21 -7.95 39.98 -40.90
CA VAL A 21 -9.17 39.35 -40.39
C VAL A 21 -9.38 39.93 -39.00
N SER A 22 -10.48 40.67 -38.83
CA SER A 22 -10.91 41.11 -37.52
C SER A 22 -11.17 39.88 -36.64
N THR A 23 -10.33 39.68 -35.63
CA THR A 23 -10.68 38.84 -34.49
C THR A 23 -11.75 39.58 -33.72
N ALA A 24 -13.02 39.20 -33.94
CA ALA A 24 -14.09 39.64 -33.07
C ALA A 24 -13.81 39.13 -31.65
N GLU A 25 -13.70 40.05 -30.70
CA GLU A 25 -13.50 39.73 -29.29
C GLU A 25 -14.76 39.05 -28.77
N SER A 26 -14.66 37.77 -28.40
CA SER A 26 -15.70 37.10 -27.61
C SER A 26 -15.54 37.55 -26.17
N GLU A 27 -16.27 38.58 -25.77
CA GLU A 27 -16.34 39.03 -24.38
C GLU A 27 -16.78 37.86 -23.48
N THR A 28 -15.84 37.30 -22.70
CA THR A 28 -16.17 36.37 -21.61
C THR A 28 -16.80 37.16 -20.48
N ALA A 29 -18.10 37.41 -20.60
CA ALA A 29 -18.88 38.18 -19.64
C ALA A 29 -18.84 37.51 -18.26
N VAL A 30 -18.29 38.20 -17.27
CA VAL A 30 -18.21 37.71 -15.89
C VAL A 30 -19.63 37.39 -15.38
N PRO A 31 -19.90 36.18 -14.83
CA PRO A 31 -21.20 35.84 -14.29
C PRO A 31 -21.72 36.89 -13.32
N THR A 32 -22.94 37.38 -13.55
CA THR A 32 -23.59 38.27 -12.59
C THR A 32 -23.81 37.55 -11.26
N GLU A 33 -23.71 38.29 -10.15
CA GLU A 33 -23.82 37.76 -8.79
C GLU A 33 -25.11 36.93 -8.55
N ALA A 34 -26.19 37.25 -9.24
CA ALA A 34 -27.43 36.48 -9.22
C ALA A 34 -27.27 35.05 -9.77
N VAL A 35 -26.47 34.87 -10.82
CA VAL A 35 -26.23 33.56 -11.48
C VAL A 35 -25.28 32.71 -10.64
N ARG A 36 -24.21 33.30 -10.08
CA ARG A 36 -23.34 32.63 -9.09
C ARG A 36 -24.19 32.06 -7.95
N LYS A 37 -25.08 32.89 -7.40
CA LYS A 37 -25.97 32.51 -6.31
C LYS A 37 -27.03 31.48 -6.71
N GLU A 38 -27.53 31.50 -7.96
CA GLU A 38 -28.42 30.45 -8.48
C GLU A 38 -27.69 29.10 -8.52
N TYR A 39 -26.47 29.06 -9.08
CA TYR A 39 -25.61 27.88 -9.14
C TYR A 39 -25.30 27.30 -7.74
N GLU A 40 -24.83 28.13 -6.80
CA GLU A 40 -24.52 27.70 -5.43
C GLU A 40 -25.72 27.04 -4.72
N ASN A 41 -26.91 27.66 -4.82
CA ASN A 41 -28.12 27.10 -4.22
C ASN A 41 -28.57 25.80 -4.89
N LEU A 42 -28.42 25.66 -6.21
CA LEU A 42 -28.74 24.42 -6.93
C LEU A 42 -27.77 23.28 -6.60
N ALA A 43 -26.46 23.56 -6.54
CA ALA A 43 -25.46 22.57 -6.15
C ALA A 43 -25.64 22.10 -4.69
N ASP A 44 -26.02 22.99 -3.77
CA ASP A 44 -26.42 22.63 -2.40
C ASP A 44 -27.69 21.77 -2.36
N LEU A 45 -28.74 22.16 -3.08
CA LEU A 45 -30.00 21.42 -3.12
C LEU A 45 -29.81 20.02 -3.72
N VAL A 46 -29.12 19.89 -4.85
CA VAL A 46 -28.84 18.60 -5.48
C VAL A 46 -28.02 17.69 -4.56
N ARG A 47 -26.97 18.20 -3.89
CA ARG A 47 -26.22 17.41 -2.87
C ARG A 47 -27.11 16.98 -1.72
N LYS A 48 -27.93 17.89 -1.18
CA LYS A 48 -28.85 17.59 -0.07
C LYS A 48 -29.87 16.51 -0.43
N TYR A 49 -30.44 16.56 -1.63
CA TYR A 49 -31.42 15.55 -2.08
C TYR A 49 -30.75 14.22 -2.43
N ARG A 50 -29.54 14.23 -3.04
CA ARG A 50 -28.71 13.03 -3.25
C ARG A 50 -28.38 12.34 -1.91
N TYR A 51 -28.01 13.12 -0.88
CA TYR A 51 -27.77 12.61 0.48
C TYR A 51 -29.02 11.97 1.11
N ALA A 52 -30.15 12.69 1.13
CA ALA A 52 -31.40 12.18 1.71
C ALA A 52 -31.93 10.91 1.00
N TYR A 53 -31.75 10.82 -0.33
CA TYR A 53 -32.13 9.67 -1.13
C TYR A 53 -31.25 8.43 -0.86
N TYR A 54 -29.91 8.58 -0.89
CA TYR A 54 -28.99 7.43 -0.80
C TYR A 54 -28.58 7.06 0.63
N GLN A 55 -28.70 7.98 1.60
CA GLN A 55 -28.05 7.83 2.92
C GLN A 55 -29.02 7.94 4.11
N GLU A 56 -30.22 8.49 3.91
CA GLU A 56 -31.29 8.54 4.94
C GLU A 56 -32.51 7.67 4.58
N ASP A 57 -32.57 7.09 3.37
CA ASP A 57 -33.71 6.34 2.80
C ASP A 57 -35.05 7.12 2.90
N ALA A 58 -34.94 8.46 2.82
CA ALA A 58 -36.00 9.42 3.14
C ALA A 58 -36.06 10.55 2.07
N PRO A 59 -36.46 10.24 0.82
CA PRO A 59 -36.55 11.24 -0.24
C PRO A 59 -37.49 12.39 0.12
N THR A 60 -36.95 13.61 0.15
CA THR A 60 -37.66 14.85 0.54
C THR A 60 -38.23 15.63 -0.66
N VAL A 61 -37.99 15.16 -1.88
CA VAL A 61 -38.58 15.60 -3.16
C VAL A 61 -38.85 14.36 -4.02
N SER A 62 -39.72 14.48 -5.02
CA SER A 62 -39.95 13.43 -6.01
C SER A 62 -38.85 13.39 -7.08
N ASP A 63 -38.66 12.22 -7.71
CA ASP A 63 -37.69 12.00 -8.80
C ASP A 63 -37.83 13.05 -9.91
N ALA A 64 -39.05 13.46 -10.25
CA ALA A 64 -39.32 14.46 -11.29
C ALA A 64 -38.90 15.89 -10.90
N GLU A 65 -38.93 16.22 -9.60
CA GLU A 65 -38.42 17.50 -9.08
C GLU A 65 -36.89 17.47 -9.00
N PHE A 66 -36.30 16.35 -8.58
CA PHE A 66 -34.85 16.15 -8.59
C PHE A 66 -34.28 16.25 -10.02
N ASP A 67 -34.87 15.55 -10.99
CA ASP A 67 -34.52 15.64 -12.42
C ASP A 67 -34.59 17.09 -12.94
N SER A 68 -35.58 17.86 -12.49
CA SER A 68 -35.73 19.26 -12.90
C SER A 68 -34.65 20.17 -12.31
N LEU A 69 -34.20 19.91 -11.07
CA LEU A 69 -33.12 20.65 -10.43
C LEU A 69 -31.76 20.26 -11.03
N TYR A 70 -31.53 18.97 -11.29
CA TYR A 70 -30.30 18.45 -11.86
C TYR A 70 -30.06 18.99 -13.28
N ARG A 71 -31.09 18.92 -14.15
CA ARG A 71 -31.00 19.48 -15.51
C ARG A 71 -30.80 21.00 -15.50
N ARG A 72 -31.38 21.72 -14.53
CA ARG A 72 -31.16 23.16 -14.37
C ARG A 72 -29.72 23.49 -13.97
N LEU A 73 -29.08 22.62 -13.19
CA LEU A 73 -27.65 22.72 -12.87
C LEU A 73 -26.80 22.44 -14.13
N GLU A 74 -27.08 21.37 -14.88
CA GLU A 74 -26.42 21.07 -16.17
C GLU A 74 -26.55 22.22 -17.18
N GLU A 75 -27.72 22.85 -17.29
CA GLU A 75 -27.95 24.05 -18.12
C GLU A 75 -27.05 25.22 -17.71
N LEU A 76 -26.94 25.51 -16.41
CA LEU A 76 -26.12 26.61 -15.91
C LEU A 76 -24.63 26.37 -16.15
N GLU A 77 -24.14 25.14 -15.96
CA GLU A 77 -22.76 24.78 -16.24
C GLU A 77 -22.41 24.84 -17.72
N ALA A 78 -23.33 24.43 -18.60
CA ALA A 78 -23.16 24.53 -20.05
C ALA A 78 -23.16 26.00 -20.55
N LEU A 79 -23.80 26.91 -19.82
CA LEU A 79 -23.82 28.35 -20.11
C LEU A 79 -22.68 29.12 -19.44
N HIS A 80 -22.18 28.64 -18.29
CA HIS A 80 -21.11 29.25 -17.50
C HIS A 80 -20.05 28.24 -17.04
N PRO A 81 -19.19 27.74 -17.96
CA PRO A 81 -18.12 26.81 -17.61
C PRO A 81 -17.15 27.32 -16.53
N GLU A 82 -17.04 28.64 -16.39
CA GLU A 82 -16.26 29.34 -15.36
C GLU A 82 -16.82 29.26 -13.93
N LEU A 83 -18.05 28.75 -13.75
CA LEU A 83 -18.64 28.46 -12.44
C LEU A 83 -18.45 27.00 -12.00
N VAL A 84 -18.12 26.09 -12.93
CA VAL A 84 -18.03 24.64 -12.67
C VAL A 84 -16.90 24.35 -11.69
N SER A 85 -17.24 23.76 -10.54
CA SER A 85 -16.28 23.35 -9.52
C SER A 85 -16.05 21.83 -9.55
N ASN A 86 -14.86 21.41 -9.11
CA ASN A 86 -14.48 19.98 -9.08
C ASN A 86 -15.36 19.12 -8.14
N ASP A 87 -16.16 19.75 -7.28
CA ASP A 87 -17.12 19.13 -6.35
C ASP A 87 -18.59 19.27 -6.82
N SER A 88 -18.84 19.67 -8.08
CA SER A 88 -20.20 19.79 -8.60
C SER A 88 -20.85 18.43 -8.86
N PRO A 89 -22.11 18.19 -8.42
CA PRO A 89 -22.82 16.91 -8.56
C PRO A 89 -22.98 16.36 -9.98
N THR A 90 -22.88 17.23 -11.00
CA THR A 90 -22.93 16.89 -12.43
C THR A 90 -21.67 16.18 -12.92
N GLN A 91 -20.52 16.52 -12.34
CA GLN A 91 -19.22 15.94 -12.65
C GLN A 91 -19.06 14.56 -11.99
N GLU A 92 -19.87 14.27 -10.96
CA GLU A 92 -20.02 12.95 -10.31
C GLU A 92 -20.86 11.98 -11.17
N VAL A 93 -20.37 11.66 -12.38
CA VAL A 93 -21.01 10.75 -13.35
C VAL A 93 -21.31 9.39 -12.70
N GLY A 94 -22.54 8.91 -12.88
CA GLY A 94 -23.12 7.84 -12.06
C GLY A 94 -22.51 6.43 -12.23
N GLY A 95 -22.51 5.69 -11.11
CA GLY A 95 -22.08 4.29 -11.01
C GLY A 95 -20.68 4.16 -10.42
N GLU A 96 -20.57 3.48 -9.27
CA GLU A 96 -19.36 3.47 -8.41
C GLU A 96 -18.07 2.94 -9.08
N VAL A 97 -17.38 3.80 -9.83
CA VAL A 97 -15.91 3.79 -9.80
C VAL A 97 -15.51 4.39 -8.44
N SER A 98 -15.42 3.50 -7.45
CA SER A 98 -15.10 3.77 -6.04
C SER A 98 -13.87 4.68 -5.89
N ALA A 99 -14.07 6.00 -5.83
CA ALA A 99 -13.02 7.01 -5.67
C ALA A 99 -12.34 7.02 -4.29
N ALA A 100 -12.80 6.18 -3.36
CA ALA A 100 -12.10 5.89 -2.11
C ALA A 100 -10.64 5.48 -2.42
N PHE A 101 -9.68 6.12 -1.74
CA PHE A 101 -8.23 5.92 -1.91
C PHE A 101 -7.64 6.45 -3.22
N ALA A 102 -8.26 7.45 -3.84
CA ALA A 102 -7.65 8.23 -4.92
C ALA A 102 -6.25 8.74 -4.55
N ALA A 103 -5.33 8.74 -5.52
CA ALA A 103 -3.95 9.16 -5.29
C ALA A 103 -3.84 10.69 -5.07
N VAL A 104 -3.14 11.09 -4.02
CA VAL A 104 -3.09 12.49 -3.54
C VAL A 104 -1.65 12.91 -3.27
N GLU A 105 -1.18 13.98 -3.93
CA GLU A 105 0.13 14.58 -3.63
C GLU A 105 0.07 15.46 -2.37
N HIS A 106 1.05 15.28 -1.47
CA HIS A 106 1.23 16.11 -0.27
C HIS A 106 1.91 17.43 -0.63
N LEU A 107 1.47 18.55 -0.04
CA LEU A 107 2.02 19.88 -0.35
C LEU A 107 3.47 20.01 0.14
N GLN A 108 3.80 19.34 1.23
CA GLN A 108 5.19 19.09 1.65
C GLN A 108 5.40 17.58 1.81
N ARG A 109 6.57 17.08 1.42
CA ARG A 109 6.90 15.66 1.58
C ARG A 109 6.80 15.19 3.04
N MET A 110 6.23 14.01 3.26
CA MET A 110 6.32 13.25 4.51
C MET A 110 7.57 12.35 4.47
N TYR A 111 8.43 12.48 5.48
CA TYR A 111 9.67 11.71 5.61
C TYR A 111 9.49 10.55 6.60
N SER A 112 10.40 9.56 6.56
CA SER A 112 10.60 8.63 7.68
C SER A 112 11.55 9.24 8.71
N LEU A 113 11.71 8.61 9.87
CA LEU A 113 12.76 8.93 10.84
C LEU A 113 14.00 8.04 10.62
N GLU A 114 15.15 8.49 11.12
CA GLU A 114 16.34 7.65 11.32
C GLU A 114 16.07 6.76 12.55
N ASP A 115 16.15 5.43 12.41
CA ASP A 115 15.98 4.48 13.53
C ASP A 115 17.34 4.22 14.21
N VAL A 116 17.39 4.25 15.54
CA VAL A 116 18.52 3.76 16.36
C VAL A 116 18.02 2.75 17.40
N PHE A 117 18.84 1.75 17.73
CA PHE A 117 18.46 0.56 18.50
C PHE A 117 19.26 0.39 19.81
N SER A 118 20.17 1.31 20.10
CA SER A 118 20.94 1.35 21.37
C SER A 118 21.11 2.79 21.87
N LEU A 119 21.43 2.93 23.15
CA LEU A 119 21.69 4.24 23.76
C LEU A 119 22.99 4.85 23.23
N ASP A 120 24.01 4.02 22.97
CA ASP A 120 25.29 4.41 22.35
C ASP A 120 25.09 5.00 20.93
N GLU A 121 24.23 4.39 20.11
CA GLU A 121 23.85 4.92 18.79
C GLU A 121 23.09 6.24 18.90
N LEU A 122 22.19 6.37 19.88
CA LEU A 122 21.47 7.61 20.14
C LEU A 122 22.41 8.72 20.61
N GLU A 123 23.35 8.43 21.52
CA GLU A 123 24.36 9.39 21.98
C GLU A 123 25.26 9.84 20.81
N ALA A 124 25.70 8.91 19.97
CA ALA A 124 26.47 9.22 18.77
C ALA A 124 25.67 10.08 17.77
N TRP A 125 24.36 9.89 17.68
CA TRP A 125 23.46 10.74 16.88
C TRP A 125 23.30 12.14 17.48
N VAL A 126 23.07 12.25 18.80
CA VAL A 126 22.92 13.52 19.52
C VAL A 126 24.19 14.36 19.40
N ARG A 127 25.37 13.81 19.73
CA ARG A 127 26.67 14.48 19.59
C ARG A 127 26.93 14.98 18.15
N LYS A 128 26.47 14.23 17.14
CA LYS A 128 26.57 14.56 15.70
C LYS A 128 25.61 15.69 15.32
N ALA A 129 24.41 15.74 15.91
CA ALA A 129 23.45 16.82 15.74
C ALA A 129 23.94 18.12 16.41
N GLU A 130 24.37 18.05 17.67
CA GLU A 130 25.00 19.16 18.42
C GLU A 130 26.15 19.78 17.63
N ALA A 131 27.14 18.96 17.24
CA ALA A 131 28.29 19.39 16.45
C ALA A 131 27.94 19.82 15.01
N SER A 132 26.69 19.71 14.59
CA SER A 132 26.17 20.27 13.33
C SER A 132 25.48 21.61 13.56
N VAL A 133 24.80 21.80 14.70
CA VAL A 133 24.26 23.11 15.14
C VAL A 133 25.38 24.10 15.46
N GLU A 134 26.43 23.68 16.17
CA GLU A 134 27.61 24.54 16.43
C GLU A 134 28.20 25.14 15.14
N LYS A 135 28.25 24.35 14.07
CA LYS A 135 28.81 24.75 12.76
C LYS A 135 27.92 25.73 12.00
N LEU A 136 26.64 25.86 12.38
CA LEU A 136 25.72 26.86 11.81
C LEU A 136 25.90 28.25 12.46
N GLY A 137 26.72 28.37 13.51
CA GLY A 137 27.04 29.66 14.14
C GLY A 137 25.96 30.19 15.09
N THR A 138 24.91 29.41 15.37
CA THR A 138 23.83 29.69 16.33
C THR A 138 24.30 29.52 17.79
N ALA A 139 25.37 30.23 18.16
CA ALA A 139 26.18 30.01 19.36
C ALA A 139 25.57 30.54 20.68
N ALA A 140 24.24 30.56 20.81
CA ALA A 140 23.54 31.33 21.86
C ALA A 140 22.50 30.54 22.69
N SER A 141 22.05 29.36 22.25
CA SER A 141 21.03 28.57 22.94
C SER A 141 21.44 27.11 23.08
N ARG A 142 21.13 26.50 24.23
CA ARG A 142 21.11 25.03 24.37
C ARG A 142 20.08 24.46 23.41
N ILE A 143 20.31 23.25 22.93
CA ILE A 143 19.35 22.56 22.06
C ILE A 143 18.24 21.99 22.93
N ALA A 144 17.04 22.54 22.76
CA ALA A 144 15.83 21.99 23.36
C ALA A 144 15.36 20.76 22.57
N TRP A 145 15.22 19.63 23.25
CA TRP A 145 14.83 18.35 22.69
C TRP A 145 13.34 18.09 22.93
N LEU A 146 12.50 18.35 21.92
CA LEU A 146 11.12 17.90 21.91
C LEU A 146 11.11 16.37 21.82
N THR A 147 10.63 15.74 22.89
CA THR A 147 10.64 14.30 23.08
C THR A 147 9.20 13.81 23.26
N GLU A 148 8.81 12.83 22.45
CA GLU A 148 7.44 12.32 22.36
C GLU A 148 7.43 10.80 22.16
N LEU A 149 6.33 10.13 22.54
CA LEU A 149 6.20 8.68 22.36
C LEU A 149 6.01 8.34 20.88
N LYS A 150 6.69 7.30 20.41
CA LYS A 150 6.56 6.81 19.04
C LYS A 150 5.37 5.84 18.94
N ILE A 151 4.22 6.39 18.53
CA ILE A 151 2.93 5.69 18.42
C ILE A 151 2.99 4.61 17.34
N ASP A 152 2.58 3.37 17.64
CA ASP A 152 2.49 2.30 16.62
C ASP A 152 1.14 2.34 15.88
N GLY A 153 1.04 3.17 14.85
CA GLY A 153 -0.20 3.39 14.09
C GLY A 153 -0.01 3.55 12.58
N LEU A 154 -0.84 4.42 12.00
CA LEU A 154 -0.74 4.89 10.61
C LEU A 154 -0.66 6.42 10.54
N ALA A 155 0.42 6.93 9.97
CA ALA A 155 0.62 8.35 9.71
C ALA A 155 -0.38 8.92 8.69
N VAL A 156 -1.02 10.03 9.08
CA VAL A 156 -2.02 10.79 8.32
C VAL A 156 -1.62 12.25 8.22
N ASN A 157 -1.90 12.86 7.06
CA ASN A 157 -1.74 14.27 6.77
C ASN A 157 -3.12 14.92 6.59
N LEU A 158 -3.42 15.95 7.38
CA LEU A 158 -4.68 16.70 7.35
C LEU A 158 -4.44 18.08 6.73
N LEU A 159 -5.07 18.38 5.60
CA LEU A 159 -5.01 19.68 4.96
C LEU A 159 -6.20 20.53 5.39
N TYR A 160 -5.92 21.60 6.14
CA TYR A 160 -6.89 22.63 6.49
C TYR A 160 -6.73 23.86 5.60
N ARG A 161 -7.85 24.44 5.15
CA ARG A 161 -7.91 25.76 4.49
C ARG A 161 -8.91 26.65 5.18
N ASP A 162 -8.52 27.87 5.54
CA ASP A 162 -9.32 28.80 6.37
C ASP A 162 -9.94 28.10 7.61
N GLY A 163 -9.12 27.24 8.24
CA GLY A 163 -9.51 26.39 9.37
C GLY A 163 -10.45 25.21 9.05
N LYS A 164 -10.92 25.01 7.82
CA LYS A 164 -11.79 23.88 7.44
C LYS A 164 -10.96 22.68 6.98
N LEU A 165 -11.28 21.48 7.43
CA LEU A 165 -10.65 20.26 6.94
C LEU A 165 -11.12 19.98 5.50
N VAL A 166 -10.23 20.19 4.52
CA VAL A 166 -10.53 19.99 3.09
C VAL A 166 -10.17 18.59 2.62
N ARG A 167 -9.07 18.02 3.15
CA ARG A 167 -8.52 16.75 2.66
C ARG A 167 -7.76 16.03 3.78
N ALA A 168 -7.85 14.70 3.84
CA ALA A 168 -6.97 13.87 4.65
C ALA A 168 -6.40 12.72 3.83
N ALA A 169 -5.08 12.49 3.93
CA ALA A 169 -4.38 11.50 3.13
C ALA A 169 -3.48 10.60 3.98
N THR A 170 -3.34 9.33 3.59
CA THR A 170 -2.30 8.43 4.14
C THR A 170 -0.90 8.93 3.76
N ARG A 171 0.15 8.53 4.47
CA ARG A 171 1.53 8.85 4.06
C ARG A 171 1.89 8.36 2.65
N GLY A 172 1.41 7.18 2.26
CA GLY A 172 1.84 6.47 1.05
C GLY A 172 3.38 6.35 0.96
N ASP A 173 3.95 6.77 -0.17
CA ASP A 173 5.41 6.77 -0.41
C ASP A 173 6.15 7.99 0.19
N GLY A 174 5.40 8.91 0.81
CA GLY A 174 5.87 10.17 1.38
C GLY A 174 5.67 11.39 0.48
N THR A 175 5.48 11.20 -0.83
CA THR A 175 5.15 12.24 -1.81
C THR A 175 3.68 12.14 -2.19
N THR A 176 3.22 10.92 -2.49
CA THR A 176 1.85 10.59 -2.85
C THR A 176 1.24 9.65 -1.80
N GLY A 177 0.11 10.07 -1.24
CA GLY A 177 -0.77 9.32 -0.35
C GLY A 177 -2.04 8.80 -1.04
N GLU A 178 -2.90 8.18 -0.25
CA GLU A 178 -4.27 7.78 -0.64
C GLU A 178 -5.29 8.65 0.10
N ASP A 179 -6.31 9.17 -0.58
CA ASP A 179 -7.37 9.95 0.06
C ASP A 179 -8.22 9.08 1.01
N ILE A 180 -8.37 9.56 2.23
CA ILE A 180 -9.11 8.93 3.34
C ILE A 180 -10.02 9.95 4.04
N THR A 181 -10.33 11.08 3.40
CA THR A 181 -11.04 12.23 4.00
C THR A 181 -12.34 11.82 4.68
N HIS A 182 -13.19 11.05 3.99
CA HIS A 182 -14.47 10.57 4.57
C HIS A 182 -14.29 9.64 5.77
N ASN A 183 -13.25 8.81 5.79
CA ASN A 183 -12.95 7.89 6.89
C ASN A 183 -12.41 8.66 8.11
N VAL A 184 -11.52 9.63 7.88
CA VAL A 184 -10.96 10.52 8.89
C VAL A 184 -12.06 11.40 9.52
N LEU A 185 -13.03 11.87 8.75
CA LEU A 185 -14.20 12.63 9.21
C LEU A 185 -15.16 11.86 10.15
N THR A 186 -14.88 10.58 10.44
CA THR A 186 -15.58 9.77 11.45
C THR A 186 -14.85 9.70 12.81
N ILE A 187 -13.57 10.09 12.86
CA ILE A 187 -12.78 10.12 14.10
C ILE A 187 -13.17 11.36 14.90
N LYS A 188 -13.84 11.15 16.04
CA LYS A 188 -14.50 12.21 16.82
C LYS A 188 -13.59 13.33 17.33
N GLU A 189 -12.30 13.07 17.43
CA GLU A 189 -11.29 14.03 17.92
C GLU A 189 -10.75 14.95 16.82
N ILE A 190 -11.05 14.68 15.55
CA ILE A 190 -10.52 15.46 14.43
C ILE A 190 -11.55 16.55 14.08
N PRO A 191 -11.28 17.83 14.38
CA PRO A 191 -12.22 18.90 14.15
C PRO A 191 -12.44 19.13 12.64
N ARG A 192 -13.70 19.25 12.22
CA ARG A 192 -14.03 19.63 10.82
C ARG A 192 -13.72 21.09 10.52
N GLN A 193 -13.71 21.92 11.56
CA GLN A 193 -13.37 23.33 11.57
C GLN A 193 -12.50 23.57 12.81
N LEU A 194 -11.30 24.11 12.64
CA LEU A 194 -10.39 24.51 13.72
C LEU A 194 -11.05 25.56 14.61
N SER A 195 -10.85 25.41 15.91
CA SER A 195 -11.33 26.34 16.94
C SER A 195 -10.46 27.60 17.02
N GLY A 196 -10.99 28.65 17.64
CA GLY A 196 -10.26 29.90 17.85
C GLY A 196 -9.97 30.68 16.57
N SER A 197 -8.78 31.26 16.49
CA SER A 197 -8.32 32.13 15.41
C SER A 197 -6.78 32.10 15.31
N GLY A 198 -6.21 32.71 14.27
CA GLY A 198 -4.75 32.73 14.07
C GLY A 198 -4.17 31.46 13.45
N TYR A 199 -5.02 30.55 12.96
CA TYR A 199 -4.60 29.49 12.05
C TYR A 199 -4.30 30.06 10.64
N PRO A 200 -3.36 29.46 9.90
CA PRO A 200 -3.09 29.73 8.49
C PRO A 200 -4.30 29.70 7.57
N SER A 201 -4.18 30.40 6.44
CA SER A 201 -5.03 30.24 5.25
C SER A 201 -4.92 28.82 4.67
N GLU A 202 -3.73 28.22 4.71
CA GLU A 202 -3.50 26.81 4.38
C GLU A 202 -2.46 26.19 5.35
N VAL A 203 -2.78 25.00 5.90
CA VAL A 203 -1.86 24.23 6.76
C VAL A 203 -2.06 22.72 6.65
N GLU A 204 -0.93 22.00 6.51
CA GLU A 204 -0.83 20.55 6.69
C GLU A 204 -0.52 20.19 8.14
N ILE A 205 -1.39 19.41 8.79
CA ILE A 205 -1.24 18.97 10.18
C ILE A 205 -1.06 17.44 10.18
N ARG A 206 0.01 16.96 10.82
CA ARG A 206 0.45 15.56 10.72
C ARG A 206 0.29 14.87 12.07
N GLY A 207 -0.19 13.63 12.03
CA GLY A 207 -0.37 12.82 13.23
C GLY A 207 -0.49 11.34 12.93
N GLU A 208 -0.48 10.53 13.98
CA GLU A 208 -0.66 9.07 13.87
C GLU A 208 -2.09 8.71 14.28
N VAL A 209 -2.79 7.96 13.43
CA VAL A 209 -4.07 7.34 13.77
C VAL A 209 -3.80 5.95 14.37
N PHE A 210 -4.37 5.70 15.54
CA PHE A 210 -4.15 4.48 16.33
C PHE A 210 -5.45 3.99 16.98
N ILE A 211 -5.39 2.84 17.66
CA ILE A 211 -6.45 2.33 18.53
C ILE A 211 -5.87 2.16 19.94
N PRO A 212 -6.50 2.72 21.00
CA PRO A 212 -6.05 2.54 22.37
C PRO A 212 -6.02 1.07 22.80
N SER A 213 -5.01 0.66 23.56
CA SER A 213 -4.76 -0.75 23.89
C SER A 213 -5.96 -1.42 24.56
N LYS A 214 -6.63 -0.71 25.48
CA LYS A 214 -7.88 -1.18 26.13
C LYS A 214 -9.04 -1.31 25.13
N ALA A 215 -9.27 -0.30 24.30
CA ALA A 215 -10.37 -0.29 23.34
C ALA A 215 -10.16 -1.32 22.20
N PHE A 216 -8.91 -1.64 21.88
CA PHE A 216 -8.55 -2.73 20.98
C PHE A 216 -8.94 -4.11 21.56
N ALA A 217 -8.70 -4.33 22.86
CA ALA A 217 -9.11 -5.56 23.53
C ALA A 217 -10.65 -5.70 23.57
N GLU A 218 -11.37 -4.67 24.01
CA GLU A 218 -12.84 -4.62 24.04
C GLU A 218 -13.45 -4.84 22.63
N PHE A 219 -12.86 -4.25 21.60
CA PHE A 219 -13.31 -4.44 20.21
C PHE A 219 -13.05 -5.86 19.69
N ASN A 220 -11.92 -6.47 20.05
CA ASN A 220 -11.62 -7.86 19.68
C ASN A 220 -12.52 -8.87 20.41
N GLU A 221 -12.90 -8.61 21.66
CA GLU A 221 -13.86 -9.41 22.41
C GLU A 221 -15.23 -9.41 21.70
N ALA A 222 -15.75 -8.22 21.33
CA ALA A 222 -16.98 -8.09 20.56
C ALA A 222 -16.92 -8.73 19.14
N LEU A 223 -15.74 -8.79 18.51
CA LEU A 223 -15.55 -9.56 17.28
C LEU A 223 -15.70 -11.07 17.54
N ILE A 224 -15.08 -11.59 18.60
CA ILE A 224 -15.15 -13.01 18.97
C ILE A 224 -16.58 -13.42 19.34
N GLU A 225 -17.29 -12.61 20.15
CA GLU A 225 -18.70 -12.83 20.48
C GLU A 225 -19.60 -12.85 19.23
N SER A 226 -19.34 -11.96 18.27
CA SER A 226 -20.06 -11.93 16.98
C SER A 226 -19.57 -12.98 15.96
N GLY A 227 -18.72 -13.93 16.37
CA GLY A 227 -18.26 -15.06 15.55
C GLY A 227 -17.27 -14.67 14.45
N LYS A 228 -16.62 -13.52 14.58
CA LYS A 228 -15.61 -13.00 13.65
C LYS A 228 -14.20 -13.28 14.18
N ALA A 229 -13.22 -13.34 13.28
CA ALA A 229 -11.82 -13.44 13.68
C ALA A 229 -11.38 -12.10 14.35
N PRO A 230 -10.64 -12.14 15.48
CA PRO A 230 -10.06 -10.95 16.08
C PRO A 230 -8.94 -10.37 15.20
N LEU A 231 -8.68 -9.08 15.36
CA LEU A 231 -7.59 -8.37 14.70
C LEU A 231 -6.27 -8.63 15.41
N ALA A 232 -5.16 -8.70 14.66
CA ALA A 232 -3.88 -9.18 15.17
C ALA A 232 -3.16 -8.21 16.13
N ASN A 233 -3.02 -6.93 15.76
CA ASN A 233 -2.44 -5.89 16.61
C ASN A 233 -3.08 -4.51 16.32
N PRO A 234 -2.99 -3.53 17.24
CA PRO A 234 -3.57 -2.19 17.09
C PRO A 234 -3.15 -1.49 15.80
N ARG A 235 -1.89 -1.60 15.38
CA ARG A 235 -1.37 -0.95 14.16
C ARG A 235 -2.09 -1.39 12.89
N ASN A 236 -2.10 -2.70 12.61
CA ASN A 236 -2.76 -3.23 11.43
C ASN A 236 -4.28 -3.07 11.53
N ALA A 237 -4.83 -3.11 12.73
CA ALA A 237 -6.24 -2.81 12.99
C ALA A 237 -6.59 -1.35 12.66
N ALA A 238 -5.76 -0.38 13.05
CA ALA A 238 -5.95 1.04 12.73
C ALA A 238 -5.84 1.27 11.21
N ALA A 239 -4.77 0.76 10.60
CA ALA A 239 -4.54 0.90 9.15
C ALA A 239 -5.66 0.26 8.31
N GLY A 240 -6.14 -0.93 8.70
CA GLY A 240 -7.28 -1.58 8.03
C GLY A 240 -8.61 -0.86 8.29
N SER A 241 -8.82 -0.34 9.50
CA SER A 241 -10.03 0.42 9.87
C SER A 241 -10.15 1.75 9.11
N LEU A 242 -9.03 2.42 8.84
CA LEU A 242 -8.99 3.67 8.08
C LEU A 242 -9.07 3.46 6.56
N ARG A 243 -8.97 2.20 6.09
CA ARG A 243 -9.05 1.76 4.69
C ARG A 243 -10.34 0.99 4.37
N GLN A 244 -11.46 1.34 5.02
CA GLN A 244 -12.78 0.84 4.63
C GLN A 244 -13.34 1.66 3.47
N LYS A 245 -14.02 1.00 2.51
CA LYS A 245 -14.71 1.69 1.41
C LYS A 245 -15.96 2.44 1.89
N ASP A 246 -16.62 1.91 2.90
CA ASP A 246 -17.73 2.53 3.60
C ASP A 246 -17.21 3.20 4.89
N PRO A 247 -17.27 4.54 5.01
CA PRO A 247 -16.90 5.25 6.23
C PRO A 247 -17.73 4.84 7.46
N ALA A 248 -18.95 4.32 7.28
CA ALA A 248 -19.74 3.82 8.41
C ALA A 248 -19.11 2.56 9.04
N GLU A 249 -18.30 1.79 8.33
CA GLU A 249 -17.48 0.73 8.92
C GLU A 249 -16.24 1.26 9.67
N THR A 250 -15.70 2.41 9.27
CA THR A 250 -14.66 3.14 10.04
C THR A 250 -15.24 3.74 11.32
N ALA A 251 -16.42 4.35 11.26
CA ALA A 251 -17.10 5.00 12.40
C ALA A 251 -17.43 4.03 13.57
N LYS A 252 -17.49 2.73 13.29
CA LYS A 252 -17.71 1.65 14.28
C LYS A 252 -16.42 1.24 15.02
N ARG A 253 -15.25 1.77 14.64
CA ARG A 253 -13.94 1.40 15.17
C ARG A 253 -13.50 2.43 16.21
N PRO A 254 -12.88 2.03 17.34
CA PRO A 254 -12.41 2.96 18.37
C PRO A 254 -11.07 3.64 17.97
N LEU A 255 -11.06 4.29 16.80
CA LEU A 255 -9.93 5.06 16.31
C LEU A 255 -9.75 6.35 17.10
N ARG A 256 -8.49 6.71 17.32
CA ARG A 256 -8.02 7.94 17.96
C ARG A 256 -6.89 8.53 17.11
N MET A 257 -6.54 9.79 17.34
CA MET A 257 -5.38 10.42 16.70
C MET A 257 -4.60 11.23 17.72
N PHE A 258 -3.28 11.32 17.54
CA PHE A 258 -2.48 12.39 18.14
C PHE A 258 -1.65 13.09 17.05
N VAL A 259 -1.60 14.42 17.08
CA VAL A 259 -0.73 15.21 16.20
C VAL A 259 0.73 15.13 16.65
N HIS A 260 1.65 15.01 15.68
CA HIS A 260 3.10 14.83 15.88
C HIS A 260 3.96 15.72 14.96
N GLY A 261 3.34 16.66 14.23
CA GLY A 261 4.07 17.53 13.33
C GLY A 261 3.19 18.41 12.44
N ILE A 262 3.85 19.22 11.64
CA ILE A 262 3.27 20.20 10.72
C ILE A 262 4.03 20.14 9.39
N GLY A 263 3.32 20.31 8.28
CA GLY A 263 3.86 20.28 6.92
C GLY A 263 3.92 21.68 6.30
N ALA A 264 3.42 21.79 5.07
CA ALA A 264 3.22 23.09 4.42
C ALA A 264 2.33 24.00 5.28
N ARG A 265 2.64 25.29 5.32
CA ARG A 265 1.92 26.31 6.11
C ARG A 265 2.24 27.71 5.60
N GLU A 266 1.23 28.58 5.51
CA GLU A 266 1.40 30.00 5.15
C GLU A 266 0.92 30.92 6.29
N GLY A 267 1.79 31.82 6.77
CA GLY A 267 1.42 32.80 7.80
C GLY A 267 1.29 32.26 9.22
N LEU A 268 2.13 31.29 9.63
CA LEU A 268 2.24 30.85 11.03
C LEU A 268 3.57 31.35 11.64
N ASP A 269 3.47 32.22 12.64
CA ASP A 269 4.63 32.89 13.27
C ASP A 269 5.40 32.01 14.30
N SER A 270 4.90 30.80 14.61
CA SER A 270 5.51 29.88 15.58
C SER A 270 6.98 29.60 15.27
N THR A 271 7.85 29.83 16.25
CA THR A 271 9.29 29.61 16.18
C THR A 271 9.69 28.16 16.42
N SER A 272 8.95 27.44 17.28
CA SER A 272 9.26 26.06 17.66
C SER A 272 8.09 25.08 17.48
N GLN A 273 8.41 23.78 17.50
CA GLN A 273 7.43 22.71 17.34
C GLN A 273 6.58 22.53 18.61
N SER A 274 7.12 22.74 19.80
CA SER A 274 6.39 22.73 21.08
C SER A 274 5.48 23.96 21.23
N GLU A 275 5.85 25.11 20.68
CA GLU A 275 4.96 26.26 20.50
C GLU A 275 3.83 25.94 19.52
N THR A 276 4.14 25.30 18.39
CA THR A 276 3.13 24.86 17.41
C THR A 276 2.11 23.92 18.06
N TYR A 277 2.55 22.93 18.84
CA TYR A 277 1.63 21.95 19.45
C TYR A 277 0.60 22.60 20.39
N LYS A 278 0.97 23.67 21.12
CA LYS A 278 0.02 24.43 21.95
C LYS A 278 -1.07 25.10 21.09
N LEU A 279 -0.67 25.68 19.95
CA LEU A 279 -1.63 26.25 19.00
C LEU A 279 -2.54 25.16 18.39
N LEU A 280 -2.02 23.96 18.11
CA LEU A 280 -2.85 22.84 17.67
C LEU A 280 -3.88 22.41 18.73
N GLU A 281 -3.49 22.38 20.01
CA GLU A 281 -4.39 22.10 21.14
C GLU A 281 -5.46 23.20 21.30
N GLU A 282 -5.08 24.48 21.21
CA GLU A 282 -6.01 25.63 21.21
C GLU A 282 -6.99 25.61 20.03
N TRP A 283 -6.57 25.10 18.87
CA TRP A 283 -7.43 24.86 17.70
C TRP A 283 -8.32 23.61 17.84
N GLY A 284 -8.20 22.86 18.94
CA GLY A 284 -9.03 21.70 19.26
C GLY A 284 -8.53 20.38 18.64
N LEU A 285 -7.25 20.27 18.29
CA LEU A 285 -6.64 19.02 17.82
C LEU A 285 -6.05 18.22 18.98
N PRO A 286 -6.07 16.87 18.93
CA PRO A 286 -5.58 16.03 20.01
C PRO A 286 -4.04 16.00 20.02
N VAL A 287 -3.44 16.58 21.05
CA VAL A 287 -2.00 16.51 21.34
C VAL A 287 -1.73 15.38 22.36
N SER A 288 -0.57 14.73 22.24
CA SER A 288 -0.19 13.64 23.15
C SER A 288 0.16 14.18 24.55
N PRO A 289 -0.45 13.64 25.64
CA PRO A 289 -0.20 14.12 27.02
C PRO A 289 1.18 13.72 27.57
N TYR A 290 1.96 12.95 26.80
CA TYR A 290 3.27 12.44 27.17
C TYR A 290 4.43 13.30 26.65
N LEU A 291 4.13 14.35 25.89
CA LEU A 291 5.10 15.31 25.35
C LEU A 291 5.95 15.94 26.47
N LYS A 292 7.27 16.03 26.25
CA LYS A 292 8.14 16.96 27.01
C LYS A 292 9.12 17.67 26.08
N VAL A 293 9.56 18.84 26.49
CA VAL A 293 10.75 19.51 25.97
C VAL A 293 11.82 19.39 27.06
N LEU A 294 13.00 18.91 26.68
CA LEU A 294 14.09 18.53 27.59
C LEU A 294 15.38 19.29 27.21
N ASP A 295 16.15 19.72 28.20
CA ASP A 295 17.30 20.63 28.02
C ASP A 295 18.65 19.91 27.89
N SER A 296 18.70 18.59 28.12
CA SER A 296 19.93 17.78 28.02
C SER A 296 19.69 16.35 27.54
N PHE A 297 20.77 15.65 27.18
CA PHE A 297 20.71 14.26 26.75
C PHE A 297 20.39 13.30 27.91
N GLU A 298 20.84 13.62 29.13
CA GLU A 298 20.55 12.85 30.33
C GLU A 298 19.04 12.83 30.64
N GLU A 299 18.35 13.97 30.46
CA GLU A 299 16.89 14.03 30.60
C GLU A 299 16.18 13.17 29.53
N VAL A 300 16.69 13.14 28.30
CA VAL A 300 16.19 12.28 27.21
C VAL A 300 16.41 10.79 27.54
N LEU A 301 17.54 10.42 28.14
CA LEU A 301 17.81 9.05 28.60
C LEU A 301 16.86 8.64 29.74
N ASP A 302 16.62 9.50 30.72
CA ASP A 302 15.67 9.23 31.81
C ASP A 302 14.23 9.11 31.28
N PHE A 303 13.85 9.92 30.28
CA PHE A 303 12.56 9.80 29.58
C PHE A 303 12.42 8.44 28.88
N ILE A 304 13.44 8.04 28.10
CA ILE A 304 13.49 6.75 27.40
C ILE A 304 13.40 5.59 28.38
N LYS A 305 14.15 5.64 29.49
CA LYS A 305 14.13 4.61 30.52
C LYS A 305 12.75 4.51 31.18
N HIS A 306 12.20 5.63 31.63
CA HIS A 306 10.90 5.67 32.30
C HIS A 306 9.78 5.05 31.45
N PHE A 307 9.66 5.46 30.18
CA PHE A 307 8.64 4.91 29.29
C PHE A 307 8.94 3.50 28.77
N GLY A 308 10.19 3.04 28.83
CA GLY A 308 10.54 1.64 28.57
C GLY A 308 10.05 0.72 29.69
N GLU A 309 10.23 1.14 30.94
CA GLU A 309 9.73 0.44 32.13
C GLU A 309 8.19 0.44 32.19
N HIS A 310 7.54 1.57 31.87
CA HIS A 310 6.09 1.77 32.00
C HIS A 310 5.31 1.62 30.68
N ARG A 311 5.91 0.98 29.66
CA ARG A 311 5.33 0.86 28.30
C ARG A 311 3.91 0.25 28.25
N HIS A 312 3.55 -0.57 29.23
CA HIS A 312 2.25 -1.25 29.31
C HIS A 312 1.16 -0.41 30.01
N ASP A 313 1.52 0.68 30.69
CA ASP A 313 0.59 1.58 31.39
C ASP A 313 0.02 2.68 30.47
N LEU A 314 0.45 2.70 29.21
CA LEU A 314 0.15 3.72 28.22
C LEU A 314 -1.23 3.55 27.58
N LEU A 315 -1.77 4.68 27.09
CA LEU A 315 -3.04 4.71 26.34
C LEU A 315 -3.01 3.87 25.05
N HIS A 316 -1.83 3.66 24.46
CA HIS A 316 -1.62 2.95 23.20
C HIS A 316 -0.26 2.23 23.20
N GLU A 317 -0.08 1.25 22.31
CA GLU A 317 1.22 0.63 22.05
C GLU A 317 2.21 1.66 21.44
N ILE A 318 3.50 1.44 21.69
CA ILE A 318 4.62 2.27 21.18
C ILE A 318 5.76 1.37 20.71
N ASP A 319 6.43 1.74 19.62
CA ASP A 319 7.65 1.06 19.13
C ASP A 319 8.95 1.79 19.51
N GLY A 320 8.86 2.89 20.27
CA GLY A 320 10.00 3.70 20.65
C GLY A 320 9.66 5.09 21.20
N ILE A 321 10.67 5.96 21.19
CA ILE A 321 10.62 7.38 21.52
C ILE A 321 11.16 8.18 20.33
N VAL A 322 10.49 9.29 19.98
CA VAL A 322 11.01 10.24 18.99
C VAL A 322 11.66 11.42 19.69
N VAL A 323 12.90 11.72 19.32
CA VAL A 323 13.66 12.87 19.82
C VAL A 323 13.84 13.84 18.66
N LYS A 324 13.43 15.11 18.83
CA LYS A 324 13.47 16.17 17.81
C LYS A 324 14.14 17.42 18.37
N ILE A 325 14.86 18.16 17.54
CA ILE A 325 15.24 19.55 17.86
C ILE A 325 13.99 20.43 17.75
N ASP A 326 13.67 21.20 18.80
CA ASP A 326 12.40 21.95 18.86
C ASP A 326 12.32 23.16 17.92
N ASP A 327 13.44 23.87 17.71
CA ASP A 327 13.49 25.11 16.89
C ASP A 327 13.44 24.85 15.38
N PHE A 328 12.46 25.46 14.70
CA PHE A 328 12.32 25.34 13.25
C PHE A 328 13.45 26.00 12.45
N ALA A 329 14.14 27.03 12.95
CA ALA A 329 15.28 27.60 12.25
C ALA A 329 16.42 26.57 12.12
N THR A 330 16.72 25.88 13.20
CA THR A 330 17.69 24.78 13.25
C THR A 330 17.22 23.57 12.45
N GLN A 331 15.94 23.16 12.53
CA GLN A 331 15.40 22.10 11.67
C GLN A 331 15.58 22.41 10.16
N ARG A 332 15.27 23.64 9.74
CA ARG A 332 15.45 24.10 8.34
C ARG A 332 16.91 24.11 7.92
N ALA A 333 17.81 24.55 8.79
CA ALA A 333 19.24 24.67 8.49
C ALA A 333 19.97 23.31 8.45
N LEU A 334 19.58 22.35 9.29
CA LEU A 334 20.07 20.97 9.24
C LEU A 334 19.44 20.18 8.08
N GLY A 335 18.17 20.45 7.77
CA GLY A 335 17.46 19.88 6.63
C GLY A 335 17.33 18.36 6.68
N TYR A 336 17.47 17.73 5.51
CA TYR A 336 17.11 16.34 5.27
C TYR A 336 18.23 15.53 4.59
N THR A 337 18.05 14.22 4.58
CA THR A 337 18.69 13.29 3.64
C THR A 337 17.69 12.96 2.51
N SER A 338 17.96 11.94 1.70
CA SER A 338 17.01 11.43 0.71
C SER A 338 15.79 10.71 1.30
N ARG A 339 15.76 10.42 2.61
CA ARG A 339 14.69 9.63 3.26
C ARG A 339 14.27 10.08 4.67
N VAL A 340 15.18 10.71 5.42
CA VAL A 340 14.99 11.07 6.84
C VAL A 340 15.47 12.50 7.14
N PRO A 341 14.87 13.22 8.11
CA PRO A 341 15.40 14.51 8.60
C PRO A 341 16.76 14.32 9.28
N ARG A 342 17.54 15.40 9.43
CA ARG A 342 18.79 15.40 10.21
C ARG A 342 18.64 15.93 11.65
N TRP A 343 17.42 16.30 12.01
CA TRP A 343 17.05 16.99 13.25
C TRP A 343 16.07 16.19 14.12
N ALA A 344 15.72 14.96 13.71
CA ALA A 344 14.90 14.04 14.47
C ALA A 344 15.31 12.57 14.26
N VAL A 345 15.20 11.79 15.33
CA VAL A 345 15.56 10.36 15.39
C VAL A 345 14.50 9.57 16.16
N ALA A 346 14.31 8.30 15.81
CA ALA A 346 13.51 7.33 16.53
C ALA A 346 14.45 6.39 17.32
N TYR A 347 14.51 6.52 18.63
CA TYR A 347 15.05 5.46 19.48
C TYR A 347 13.99 4.35 19.56
N LYS A 348 14.32 3.15 19.10
CA LYS A 348 13.46 1.98 19.21
C LYS A 348 13.86 1.12 20.41
N TYR A 349 12.86 0.67 21.16
CA TYR A 349 13.09 -0.28 22.24
C TYR A 349 13.55 -1.63 21.66
N PRO A 350 14.35 -2.42 22.41
CA PRO A 350 14.61 -3.80 22.03
C PRO A 350 13.27 -4.56 21.95
N PRO A 351 12.98 -5.26 20.84
CA PRO A 351 11.70 -5.92 20.63
C PRO A 351 11.55 -7.12 21.57
N GLU A 352 10.31 -7.53 21.81
CA GLU A 352 10.03 -8.70 22.66
C GLU A 352 10.60 -9.98 22.05
N GLU A 353 11.46 -10.66 22.80
CA GLU A 353 11.97 -11.99 22.51
C GLU A 353 11.05 -13.04 23.17
N VAL A 354 10.51 -13.95 22.34
CA VAL A 354 9.72 -15.12 22.78
C VAL A 354 10.43 -16.42 22.39
N HIS A 355 10.00 -17.53 22.97
CA HIS A 355 10.52 -18.85 22.63
C HIS A 355 9.46 -19.67 21.88
N THR A 356 9.85 -20.37 20.81
CA THR A 356 9.02 -21.33 20.08
C THR A 356 9.86 -22.50 19.54
N LYS A 357 9.23 -23.64 19.21
CA LYS A 357 9.92 -24.79 18.61
C LYS A 357 10.08 -24.61 17.11
N LEU A 358 11.31 -24.77 16.62
CA LEU A 358 11.66 -24.77 15.20
C LEU A 358 11.36 -26.16 14.60
N LEU A 359 10.22 -26.30 13.94
CA LEU A 359 9.72 -27.57 13.38
C LEU A 359 10.55 -28.05 12.17
N ASP A 360 10.95 -27.13 11.30
CA ASP A 360 11.75 -27.43 10.10
C ASP A 360 12.51 -26.18 9.61
N ILE A 361 13.51 -26.37 8.75
CA ILE A 361 14.09 -25.28 7.95
C ILE A 361 13.89 -25.63 6.48
N GLN A 362 13.06 -24.84 5.81
CA GLN A 362 12.73 -24.99 4.39
C GLN A 362 13.41 -23.89 3.58
N VAL A 363 13.32 -23.98 2.25
CA VAL A 363 13.95 -23.01 1.34
C VAL A 363 12.97 -22.51 0.30
N ASN A 364 12.96 -21.19 0.03
CA ASN A 364 12.29 -20.63 -1.16
C ASN A 364 13.32 -20.32 -2.26
N VAL A 365 12.90 -20.46 -3.51
CA VAL A 365 13.70 -20.15 -4.71
C VAL A 365 13.16 -18.86 -5.30
N GLY A 366 13.79 -17.74 -4.97
CA GLY A 366 13.31 -16.41 -5.36
C GLY A 366 13.53 -16.07 -6.84
N ARG A 367 13.01 -14.91 -7.25
CA ARG A 367 13.04 -14.33 -8.61
C ARG A 367 14.33 -14.50 -9.43
N THR A 368 15.49 -14.42 -8.78
CA THR A 368 16.84 -14.49 -9.39
C THR A 368 17.51 -15.86 -9.22
N GLY A 369 16.73 -16.88 -8.86
CA GLY A 369 17.20 -18.22 -8.58
C GLY A 369 17.84 -18.40 -7.21
N ARG A 370 18.08 -17.33 -6.43
CA ARG A 370 18.63 -17.46 -5.07
C ARG A 370 17.75 -18.36 -4.22
N VAL A 371 18.39 -19.33 -3.56
CA VAL A 371 17.76 -20.24 -2.63
C VAL A 371 17.99 -19.70 -1.22
N THR A 372 16.91 -19.28 -0.54
CA THR A 372 16.96 -18.65 0.79
C THR A 372 16.28 -19.56 1.81
N PRO A 373 16.97 -19.98 2.89
CA PRO A 373 16.37 -20.74 3.98
C PRO A 373 15.48 -19.86 4.86
N TYR A 374 14.43 -20.48 5.39
CA TYR A 374 13.54 -19.91 6.39
C TYR A 374 13.14 -21.00 7.40
N GLY A 375 13.07 -20.62 8.67
CA GLY A 375 12.56 -21.51 9.72
C GLY A 375 11.04 -21.57 9.67
N VAL A 376 10.50 -22.76 9.85
CA VAL A 376 9.07 -23.04 10.08
C VAL A 376 8.93 -23.46 11.55
N MET A 377 8.06 -22.79 12.29
CA MET A 377 7.98 -22.87 13.75
C MET A 377 6.57 -23.20 14.24
N GLU A 378 6.46 -23.63 15.50
CA GLU A 378 5.15 -23.69 16.17
C GLU A 378 4.54 -22.27 16.26
N PRO A 379 3.25 -22.09 15.91
CA PRO A 379 2.63 -20.76 15.87
C PRO A 379 2.66 -20.04 17.22
N VAL A 380 3.45 -18.97 17.32
CA VAL A 380 3.65 -18.20 18.56
C VAL A 380 3.27 -16.74 18.36
N LYS A 381 2.71 -16.08 19.37
CA LYS A 381 2.45 -14.63 19.32
C LYS A 381 3.70 -13.83 19.66
N VAL A 382 4.03 -12.83 18.82
CA VAL A 382 5.12 -11.88 19.01
C VAL A 382 4.59 -10.49 18.68
N ALA A 383 4.62 -9.52 19.60
CA ALA A 383 4.05 -8.18 19.41
C ALA A 383 2.67 -8.22 18.70
N GLY A 384 1.68 -8.81 19.38
CA GLY A 384 0.30 -9.01 18.93
C GLY A 384 0.07 -10.15 17.91
N SER A 385 0.85 -10.22 16.83
CA SER A 385 0.61 -11.16 15.73
C SER A 385 1.20 -12.55 15.95
N THR A 386 0.50 -13.59 15.51
CA THR A 386 1.07 -14.94 15.35
C THR A 386 2.17 -14.95 14.29
N VAL A 387 3.26 -15.65 14.57
CA VAL A 387 4.38 -15.92 13.66
C VAL A 387 4.58 -17.43 13.56
N GLU A 388 4.68 -17.91 12.33
CA GLU A 388 4.88 -19.34 11.98
C GLU A 388 6.17 -19.54 11.14
N MET A 389 6.71 -18.46 10.58
CA MET A 389 7.86 -18.48 9.67
C MET A 389 8.78 -17.26 9.89
N ALA A 390 10.09 -17.47 9.78
CA ALA A 390 11.09 -16.40 9.86
C ALA A 390 12.27 -16.66 8.90
N THR A 391 12.85 -15.59 8.32
CA THR A 391 13.99 -15.71 7.40
C THR A 391 15.26 -16.12 8.13
N LEU A 392 16.03 -17.04 7.53
CA LEU A 392 17.40 -17.38 7.94
C LEU A 392 18.45 -16.93 6.92
N HIS A 393 18.05 -16.15 5.91
CA HIS A 393 18.88 -15.45 4.91
C HIS A 393 19.68 -16.36 3.96
N ASN A 394 20.67 -17.11 4.46
CA ASN A 394 21.50 -18.06 3.71
C ASN A 394 22.08 -19.14 4.66
N GLN A 395 22.69 -20.18 4.09
CA GLN A 395 23.23 -21.33 4.84
C GLN A 395 24.27 -20.97 5.90
N ASP A 396 25.05 -19.91 5.70
CA ASP A 396 26.14 -19.54 6.59
C ASP A 396 25.60 -18.74 7.79
N VAL A 397 24.51 -17.99 7.60
CA VAL A 397 23.74 -17.38 8.71
C VAL A 397 23.04 -18.45 9.56
N VAL A 398 22.52 -19.54 8.96
CA VAL A 398 21.99 -20.69 9.73
C VAL A 398 23.07 -21.26 10.65
N LYS A 399 24.26 -21.51 10.11
CA LYS A 399 25.42 -22.04 10.86
C LYS A 399 25.94 -21.06 11.91
N ALA A 400 26.05 -19.77 11.59
CA ALA A 400 26.52 -18.74 12.50
C ALA A 400 25.56 -18.50 13.69
N LYS A 401 24.24 -18.61 13.45
CA LYS A 401 23.22 -18.62 14.51
C LYS A 401 23.14 -19.96 15.26
N GLY A 402 23.78 -21.01 14.75
CA GLY A 402 23.89 -22.33 15.39
C GLY A 402 22.57 -23.07 15.57
N VAL A 403 21.52 -22.71 14.82
CA VAL A 403 20.16 -23.27 14.95
C VAL A 403 20.04 -24.62 14.26
N MET A 404 19.32 -25.53 14.91
CA MET A 404 19.08 -26.91 14.49
C MET A 404 17.57 -27.18 14.48
N ILE A 405 17.12 -28.00 13.54
CA ILE A 405 15.71 -28.36 13.41
C ILE A 405 15.33 -29.22 14.62
N GLY A 406 14.27 -28.81 15.32
CA GLY A 406 13.83 -29.33 16.61
C GLY A 406 14.14 -28.41 17.80
N ASP A 407 15.05 -27.43 17.67
CA ASP A 407 15.39 -26.49 18.76
C ASP A 407 14.19 -25.71 19.28
N ILE A 408 14.22 -25.35 20.56
CA ILE A 408 13.54 -24.14 21.03
C ILE A 408 14.39 -22.94 20.62
N VAL A 409 13.85 -22.06 19.79
CA VAL A 409 14.52 -20.86 19.28
C VAL A 409 13.97 -19.58 19.90
N ILE A 410 14.86 -18.62 20.07
CA ILE A 410 14.55 -17.24 20.44
C ILE A 410 14.09 -16.50 19.18
N LEU A 411 12.88 -15.96 19.22
CA LEU A 411 12.21 -15.29 18.11
C LEU A 411 11.77 -13.88 18.55
N ARG A 412 12.09 -12.88 17.73
CA ARG A 412 11.64 -11.48 17.91
C ARG A 412 11.14 -10.91 16.60
N LYS A 413 10.73 -9.64 16.61
CA LYS A 413 10.53 -8.86 15.38
C LYS A 413 11.54 -7.72 15.27
N ALA A 414 12.34 -7.73 14.21
CA ALA A 414 13.17 -6.57 13.86
C ALA A 414 12.25 -5.39 13.46
N GLY A 415 12.33 -4.30 14.22
CA GLY A 415 11.48 -3.11 14.05
C GLY A 415 9.98 -3.42 14.12
N ASP A 416 9.58 -4.36 14.99
CA ASP A 416 8.21 -4.77 15.31
C ASP A 416 7.34 -5.29 14.15
N ILE A 417 7.96 -5.46 12.97
CA ILE A 417 7.30 -5.93 11.74
C ILE A 417 7.89 -7.26 11.25
N ILE A 418 9.23 -7.40 11.16
CA ILE A 418 9.87 -8.51 10.44
C ILE A 418 10.34 -9.59 11.43
N PRO A 419 9.80 -10.82 11.43
CA PRO A 419 10.25 -11.86 12.36
C PRO A 419 11.69 -12.32 12.10
N GLU A 420 12.48 -12.39 13.18
CA GLU A 420 13.87 -12.82 13.18
C GLU A 420 14.09 -13.90 14.26
N ILE A 421 14.55 -15.08 13.84
CA ILE A 421 15.14 -16.06 14.76
C ILE A 421 16.51 -15.53 15.19
N VAL A 422 16.71 -15.27 16.47
CA VAL A 422 17.97 -14.76 17.03
C VAL A 422 19.01 -15.89 17.13
N GLY A 423 18.61 -17.00 17.74
CA GLY A 423 19.43 -18.18 17.99
C GLY A 423 18.69 -19.24 18.82
N PRO A 424 19.34 -20.36 19.18
CA PRO A 424 18.75 -21.44 19.95
C PRO A 424 18.83 -21.19 21.47
N VAL A 425 17.82 -21.64 22.21
CA VAL A 425 17.87 -21.73 23.68
C VAL A 425 18.67 -22.98 24.06
N LEU A 426 20.00 -22.87 24.02
CA LEU A 426 20.94 -24.01 24.16
C LEU A 426 20.65 -24.90 25.38
N ALA A 427 20.24 -24.33 26.52
CA ALA A 427 19.89 -25.07 27.74
C ALA A 427 18.71 -26.05 27.59
N LEU A 428 17.89 -25.91 26.54
CA LEU A 428 16.73 -26.76 26.24
C LEU A 428 16.98 -27.75 25.08
N ARG A 429 18.14 -27.68 24.42
CA ARG A 429 18.45 -28.49 23.22
C ARG A 429 18.47 -29.99 23.51
N ASP A 430 19.20 -30.39 24.56
CA ASP A 430 19.36 -31.80 24.95
C ASP A 430 18.07 -32.41 25.56
N GLN A 431 17.02 -31.60 25.69
CA GLN A 431 15.71 -31.98 26.24
C GLN A 431 14.66 -32.22 25.14
N GLN A 432 15.03 -32.10 23.85
CA GLN A 432 14.09 -32.23 22.74
C GLN A 432 13.87 -33.69 22.30
N ASP A 433 12.60 -34.05 22.18
CA ASP A 433 12.13 -35.25 21.48
C ASP A 433 11.32 -34.81 20.23
N PRO A 434 11.60 -35.37 19.03
CA PRO A 434 12.84 -36.07 18.68
C PRO A 434 14.09 -35.18 18.85
N PRO A 435 15.29 -35.77 18.98
CA PRO A 435 16.55 -35.03 19.07
C PRO A 435 16.76 -34.08 17.87
N VAL A 436 17.39 -32.94 18.13
CA VAL A 436 17.61 -31.91 17.10
C VAL A 436 18.53 -32.38 15.97
N ARG A 437 18.31 -31.89 14.75
CA ARG A 437 19.12 -32.22 13.56
C ARG A 437 19.67 -30.98 12.85
N GLU A 438 20.90 -31.06 12.34
CA GLU A 438 21.49 -30.00 11.53
C GLU A 438 20.68 -29.79 10.23
N PHE A 439 20.56 -28.52 9.80
CA PHE A 439 20.03 -28.19 8.48
C PHE A 439 21.12 -28.32 7.41
N VAL A 440 20.93 -29.26 6.49
CA VAL A 440 21.76 -29.37 5.28
C VAL A 440 21.08 -28.61 4.15
N MET A 441 21.75 -27.57 3.64
CA MET A 441 21.30 -26.82 2.47
C MET A 441 21.21 -27.77 1.26
N PRO A 442 20.10 -27.80 0.50
CA PRO A 442 19.94 -28.76 -0.60
C PRO A 442 20.94 -28.49 -1.74
N THR A 443 21.34 -29.56 -2.42
CA THR A 443 22.24 -29.52 -3.59
C THR A 443 21.50 -29.30 -4.91
N GLU A 444 20.19 -29.57 -4.96
CA GLU A 444 19.33 -29.41 -6.13
C GLU A 444 18.18 -28.43 -5.86
N CYS A 445 17.69 -27.78 -6.90
CA CYS A 445 16.57 -26.85 -6.80
C CYS A 445 15.26 -27.61 -6.48
N PRO A 446 14.57 -27.31 -5.36
CA PRO A 446 13.33 -28.01 -4.97
C PRO A 446 12.14 -27.77 -5.94
N SER A 447 12.29 -26.86 -6.91
CA SER A 447 11.27 -26.53 -7.90
C SER A 447 11.53 -27.15 -9.29
N CYS A 448 12.76 -27.57 -9.60
CA CYS A 448 13.11 -28.07 -10.94
C CYS A 448 14.32 -29.01 -11.01
N HIS A 449 14.81 -29.51 -9.88
CA HIS A 449 15.92 -30.48 -9.74
C HIS A 449 17.25 -30.09 -10.43
N THR A 450 17.37 -28.86 -10.91
CA THR A 450 18.63 -28.35 -11.45
C THR A 450 19.63 -28.18 -10.30
N PRO A 451 20.87 -28.72 -10.40
CA PRO A 451 21.91 -28.51 -9.39
C PRO A 451 22.10 -27.04 -9.06
N LEU A 452 22.23 -26.73 -7.77
CA LEU A 452 22.43 -25.39 -7.24
C LEU A 452 23.91 -25.03 -7.24
N ALA A 453 24.22 -23.78 -7.58
CA ALA A 453 25.59 -23.29 -7.61
C ALA A 453 25.65 -21.82 -7.17
N PRO A 454 26.75 -21.36 -6.56
CA PRO A 454 27.11 -19.94 -6.54
C PRO A 454 27.09 -19.36 -7.97
N ALA A 455 26.60 -18.13 -8.15
CA ALA A 455 26.60 -17.52 -9.48
C ALA A 455 28.00 -17.03 -9.93
N LYS A 456 28.92 -16.93 -8.97
CA LYS A 456 30.35 -16.65 -9.14
C LYS A 456 31.13 -17.42 -8.08
N GLU A 457 32.41 -17.69 -8.34
CA GLU A 457 33.33 -18.18 -7.32
C GLU A 457 33.41 -17.15 -6.17
N GLY A 458 33.11 -17.59 -4.94
CA GLY A 458 33.03 -16.73 -3.75
C GLY A 458 31.63 -16.15 -3.42
N ASP A 459 30.59 -16.36 -4.23
CA ASP A 459 29.21 -16.00 -3.86
C ASP A 459 28.70 -16.94 -2.73
N VAL A 460 28.39 -16.40 -1.55
CA VAL A 460 27.76 -17.13 -0.43
C VAL A 460 26.34 -17.62 -0.76
N ASP A 461 25.62 -16.86 -1.59
CA ASP A 461 24.27 -17.18 -2.04
C ASP A 461 24.30 -18.26 -3.14
N ILE A 462 23.93 -19.50 -2.82
CA ILE A 462 23.66 -20.51 -3.85
C ILE A 462 22.37 -20.18 -4.63
N ARG A 463 22.39 -20.40 -5.94
CA ARG A 463 21.30 -20.07 -6.85
C ARG A 463 20.99 -21.23 -7.80
N CYS A 464 19.74 -21.32 -8.23
CA CYS A 464 19.32 -22.19 -9.32
C CYS A 464 19.68 -21.54 -10.68
N PRO A 465 20.61 -22.12 -11.47
CA PRO A 465 21.06 -21.53 -12.73
C PRO A 465 20.00 -21.61 -13.84
N ASN A 466 18.93 -22.41 -13.68
CA ASN A 466 17.84 -22.53 -14.64
C ASN A 466 16.87 -21.33 -14.57
N ALA A 467 17.36 -20.13 -14.89
CA ALA A 467 16.54 -18.93 -14.95
C ALA A 467 15.40 -19.02 -15.99
N LYS A 468 15.58 -19.80 -17.07
CA LYS A 468 14.61 -19.89 -18.16
C LYS A 468 13.36 -20.68 -17.82
N SER A 469 13.48 -21.86 -17.21
CA SER A 469 12.34 -22.78 -17.00
C SER A 469 12.12 -23.27 -15.57
N CYS A 470 12.83 -22.75 -14.56
CA CYS A 470 12.50 -23.03 -13.16
C CYS A 470 11.12 -22.43 -12.80
N PRO A 471 10.11 -23.24 -12.40
CA PRO A 471 8.75 -22.76 -12.13
C PRO A 471 8.66 -21.70 -11.03
N SER A 472 9.37 -21.87 -9.90
CA SER A 472 9.43 -20.85 -8.84
C SER A 472 10.02 -19.54 -9.36
N GLN A 473 11.13 -19.57 -10.11
CA GLN A 473 11.69 -18.34 -10.68
C GLN A 473 10.72 -17.64 -11.63
N LEU A 474 9.95 -18.40 -12.42
CA LEU A 474 8.94 -17.85 -13.32
C LEU A 474 7.78 -17.19 -12.55
N ARG A 475 7.20 -17.87 -11.55
CA ARG A 475 6.18 -17.32 -10.63
C ARG A 475 6.64 -16.01 -10.00
N GLU A 476 7.85 -16.00 -9.44
CA GLU A 476 8.45 -14.85 -8.76
C GLU A 476 8.75 -13.69 -9.72
N ARG A 477 9.05 -13.96 -11.00
CA ARG A 477 9.19 -12.93 -12.04
C ARG A 477 7.84 -12.36 -12.47
N VAL A 478 6.84 -13.21 -12.72
CA VAL A 478 5.47 -12.78 -13.07
C VAL A 478 4.86 -11.92 -11.95
N PHE A 479 4.99 -12.36 -10.69
CA PHE A 479 4.53 -11.58 -9.53
C PHE A 479 5.30 -10.26 -9.37
N HIS A 480 6.61 -10.24 -9.64
CA HIS A 480 7.36 -8.98 -9.59
C HIS A 480 6.96 -8.00 -10.72
N VAL A 481 6.70 -8.49 -11.93
CA VAL A 481 6.24 -7.66 -13.07
C VAL A 481 4.96 -6.90 -12.70
N ALA A 482 4.07 -7.52 -11.91
CA ALA A 482 2.85 -6.88 -11.42
C ALA A 482 3.05 -5.83 -10.32
N SER A 483 4.21 -5.76 -9.66
CA SER A 483 4.39 -4.90 -8.48
C SER A 483 4.36 -3.39 -8.80
N ARG A 484 4.00 -2.57 -7.81
CA ARG A 484 4.01 -1.07 -7.85
C ARG A 484 5.31 -0.45 -8.38
N GLY A 485 6.45 -1.15 -8.24
CA GLY A 485 7.75 -0.73 -8.77
C GLY A 485 8.08 -1.22 -10.18
N ALA A 486 7.11 -1.77 -10.92
CA ALA A 486 7.26 -2.37 -12.24
C ALA A 486 6.14 -1.90 -13.19
N PHE A 487 5.09 -2.71 -13.43
CA PHE A 487 3.94 -2.35 -14.27
C PHE A 487 2.64 -2.09 -13.48
N ASP A 488 2.67 -2.20 -12.15
CA ASP A 488 1.56 -1.94 -11.22
C ASP A 488 0.20 -2.56 -11.63
N ILE A 489 0.19 -3.89 -11.78
CA ILE A 489 -0.97 -4.67 -12.24
C ILE A 489 -1.72 -5.18 -11.01
N GLU A 490 -2.58 -4.34 -10.41
CA GLU A 490 -3.25 -4.60 -9.13
C GLU A 490 -3.91 -5.98 -9.01
N ALA A 491 -4.51 -6.48 -10.08
CA ALA A 491 -5.21 -7.77 -10.10
C ALA A 491 -4.27 -9.00 -10.11
N LEU A 492 -2.99 -8.84 -10.43
CA LEU A 492 -2.02 -9.93 -10.58
C LEU A 492 -1.28 -10.22 -9.26
N GLY A 493 -2.05 -10.60 -8.25
CA GLY A 493 -1.54 -11.05 -6.95
C GLY A 493 -0.78 -12.38 -7.01
N TRP A 494 -0.21 -12.79 -5.87
CA TRP A 494 0.59 -14.02 -5.74
C TRP A 494 -0.14 -15.29 -6.21
N GLU A 495 -1.39 -15.48 -5.80
CA GLU A 495 -2.23 -16.62 -6.22
C GLU A 495 -2.49 -16.61 -7.73
N ALA A 496 -2.63 -15.43 -8.36
CA ALA A 496 -2.78 -15.31 -9.80
C ALA A 496 -1.48 -15.64 -10.54
N ALA A 497 -0.32 -15.25 -10.00
CA ALA A 497 0.98 -15.65 -10.52
C ALA A 497 1.22 -17.17 -10.38
N ILE A 498 0.69 -17.82 -9.34
CA ILE A 498 0.65 -19.29 -9.25
C ILE A 498 -0.29 -19.85 -10.33
N ALA A 499 -1.54 -19.40 -10.41
CA ALA A 499 -2.53 -19.91 -11.37
C ALA A 499 -2.07 -19.79 -12.84
N LEU A 500 -1.30 -18.75 -13.19
CA LEU A 500 -0.75 -18.58 -14.54
C LEU A 500 0.48 -19.44 -14.84
N THR A 501 1.25 -19.87 -13.84
CA THR A 501 2.57 -20.51 -14.05
C THR A 501 2.66 -21.95 -13.57
N GLN A 502 1.86 -22.32 -12.57
CA GLN A 502 1.80 -23.61 -11.88
C GLN A 502 0.35 -23.93 -11.43
N PRO A 503 -0.64 -23.95 -12.35
CA PRO A 503 -2.00 -24.39 -12.02
C PRO A 503 -2.07 -25.91 -11.79
N ALA A 504 -3.21 -26.38 -11.29
CA ALA A 504 -3.52 -27.81 -11.21
C ALA A 504 -4.07 -28.37 -12.53
N GLU A 505 -4.86 -27.56 -13.24
CA GLU A 505 -5.26 -27.78 -14.63
C GLU A 505 -5.23 -26.43 -15.36
N PRO A 506 -4.88 -26.36 -16.66
CA PRO A 506 -4.36 -27.44 -17.51
C PRO A 506 -2.88 -27.77 -17.22
N GLU A 507 -2.44 -28.97 -17.63
CA GLU A 507 -1.05 -29.46 -17.48
C GLU A 507 0.01 -28.51 -18.09
N THR A 508 -0.36 -27.82 -19.17
CA THR A 508 0.43 -26.74 -19.73
C THR A 508 0.00 -25.41 -19.11
N PRO A 509 0.85 -24.74 -18.29
CA PRO A 509 0.50 -23.43 -17.74
C PRO A 509 0.35 -22.38 -18.84
N PRO A 510 -0.61 -21.43 -18.71
CA PRO A 510 -0.77 -20.31 -19.64
C PRO A 510 0.52 -19.50 -19.86
N LEU A 511 1.27 -19.24 -18.78
CA LEU A 511 2.57 -18.60 -18.84
C LEU A 511 3.71 -19.60 -18.64
N ARG A 512 4.44 -19.86 -19.73
CA ARG A 512 5.77 -20.49 -19.72
C ARG A 512 6.93 -19.48 -19.73
N SER A 513 6.61 -18.19 -19.90
CA SER A 513 7.52 -17.04 -19.69
C SER A 513 6.69 -15.79 -19.46
N GLU A 514 7.23 -14.87 -18.65
CA GLU A 514 6.77 -13.50 -18.44
C GLU A 514 6.52 -12.72 -19.74
N ALA A 515 7.23 -13.03 -20.83
CA ALA A 515 7.09 -12.35 -22.12
C ALA A 515 5.71 -12.55 -22.78
N ALA A 516 4.95 -13.57 -22.37
CA ALA A 516 3.61 -13.83 -22.86
C ALA A 516 2.49 -13.13 -22.06
N LEU A 517 2.82 -12.44 -20.94
CA LEU A 517 1.84 -11.85 -20.02
C LEU A 517 0.85 -10.90 -20.74
N PHE A 518 1.36 -10.01 -21.59
CA PHE A 518 0.57 -9.05 -22.36
C PHE A 518 -0.06 -9.63 -23.64
N SER A 519 0.03 -10.95 -23.83
CA SER A 519 -0.55 -11.69 -24.96
C SER A 519 -1.60 -12.72 -24.50
N LEU A 520 -1.89 -12.80 -23.20
CA LEU A 520 -2.94 -13.67 -22.65
C LEU A 520 -4.32 -13.25 -23.18
N THR A 521 -5.08 -14.23 -23.66
CA THR A 521 -6.49 -14.08 -24.06
C THR A 521 -7.43 -14.58 -22.97
N PRO A 522 -8.71 -14.15 -22.95
CA PRO A 522 -9.71 -14.72 -22.04
C PRO A 522 -9.81 -16.25 -22.16
N GLU A 523 -9.64 -16.79 -23.37
CA GLU A 523 -9.64 -18.21 -23.67
C GLU A 523 -8.50 -18.98 -22.98
N ASP A 524 -7.28 -18.41 -22.92
CA ASP A 524 -6.13 -19.01 -22.20
C ASP A 524 -6.38 -19.17 -20.68
N LEU A 525 -7.33 -18.42 -20.13
CA LEU A 525 -7.67 -18.39 -18.71
C LEU A 525 -8.89 -19.27 -18.35
N ALA A 526 -9.63 -19.76 -19.35
CA ALA A 526 -10.92 -20.43 -19.16
C ALA A 526 -10.83 -21.75 -18.39
N ASP A 527 -9.83 -22.58 -18.72
CA ASP A 527 -9.62 -23.90 -18.11
C ASP A 527 -8.68 -23.86 -16.88
N VAL A 528 -8.22 -22.69 -16.44
CA VAL A 528 -7.26 -22.56 -15.34
C VAL A 528 -7.93 -22.85 -13.99
N ARG A 529 -7.49 -23.92 -13.33
CA ARG A 529 -7.97 -24.35 -12.01
C ARG A 529 -6.84 -24.50 -11.01
N ILE A 530 -7.15 -24.21 -9.75
CA ILE A 530 -6.26 -24.40 -8.60
C ILE A 530 -6.91 -25.29 -7.54
N HIS A 531 -6.10 -25.94 -6.73
CA HIS A 531 -6.56 -26.57 -5.49
C HIS A 531 -6.78 -25.49 -4.43
N ARG A 532 -8.02 -25.37 -3.95
CA ARG A 532 -8.39 -24.42 -2.89
C ARG A 532 -8.97 -25.19 -1.71
N GLU A 533 -8.55 -24.83 -0.50
CA GLU A 533 -9.13 -25.39 0.71
C GLU A 533 -10.59 -24.96 0.87
N LYS A 534 -11.50 -25.91 1.12
CA LYS A 534 -12.86 -25.64 1.54
C LYS A 534 -12.85 -24.99 2.92
N ARG A 535 -13.47 -23.81 3.01
CA ARG A 535 -13.70 -23.11 4.29
C ARG A 535 -15.16 -23.17 4.69
N SER A 536 -15.41 -23.52 5.95
CA SER A 536 -16.74 -23.51 6.56
C SER A 536 -16.75 -22.48 7.69
N LYS A 537 -17.67 -21.51 7.63
CA LYS A 537 -17.72 -20.35 8.55
C LYS A 537 -16.35 -19.65 8.73
N GLY A 538 -15.57 -19.54 7.65
CA GLY A 538 -14.23 -18.93 7.64
C GLY A 538 -13.08 -19.85 8.05
N VAL A 539 -13.34 -20.96 8.74
CA VAL A 539 -12.32 -21.91 9.20
C VAL A 539 -12.00 -22.92 8.09
N GLY A 540 -10.71 -23.24 7.93
CA GLY A 540 -10.25 -24.31 7.04
C GLY A 540 -10.75 -25.69 7.47
N THR A 541 -11.14 -26.52 6.51
CA THR A 541 -11.66 -27.88 6.77
C THR A 541 -10.62 -28.98 6.54
N GLY A 542 -9.40 -28.64 6.11
CA GLY A 542 -8.38 -29.60 5.65
C GLY A 542 -8.73 -30.31 4.34
N THR A 543 -9.92 -30.09 3.77
CA THR A 543 -10.33 -30.68 2.50
C THR A 543 -10.15 -29.70 1.36
N PHE A 544 -9.44 -30.11 0.30
CA PHE A 544 -9.19 -29.29 -0.88
C PHE A 544 -10.16 -29.66 -2.01
N GLU A 545 -10.54 -28.67 -2.82
CA GLU A 545 -11.28 -28.88 -4.07
C GLU A 545 -10.63 -28.14 -5.24
N LEU A 546 -10.82 -28.68 -6.43
CA LEU A 546 -10.34 -28.10 -7.67
C LEU A 546 -11.38 -27.09 -8.20
N VAL A 547 -10.99 -25.82 -8.26
CA VAL A 547 -11.88 -24.71 -8.65
C VAL A 547 -11.26 -23.86 -9.75
N PRO A 548 -12.06 -23.36 -10.72
CA PRO A 548 -11.58 -22.37 -11.67
C PRO A 548 -11.17 -21.09 -10.96
N TYR A 549 -10.08 -20.47 -11.40
CA TYR A 549 -9.51 -19.28 -10.75
C TYR A 549 -10.05 -17.98 -11.35
N PHE A 550 -9.94 -17.81 -12.68
CA PHE A 550 -10.31 -16.58 -13.37
C PHE A 550 -11.81 -16.48 -13.71
N TYR A 551 -12.52 -17.60 -13.73
CA TYR A 551 -13.94 -17.66 -14.08
C TYR A 551 -14.79 -18.20 -12.92
N SER A 552 -15.80 -17.45 -12.52
CA SER A 552 -16.83 -17.95 -11.60
C SER A 552 -17.76 -18.93 -12.32
N LYS A 553 -18.20 -20.00 -11.63
CA LYS A 553 -19.28 -20.85 -12.14
C LYS A 553 -20.55 -20.00 -12.24
N ALA A 554 -21.15 -19.94 -13.42
CA ALA A 554 -22.47 -19.34 -13.60
C ALA A 554 -23.46 -20.01 -12.62
N PRO A 555 -24.28 -19.24 -11.87
CA PRO A 555 -25.24 -19.83 -10.95
C PRO A 555 -26.25 -20.68 -11.73
N PRO A 556 -26.73 -21.81 -11.16
CA PRO A 556 -27.72 -22.64 -11.82
C PRO A 556 -28.97 -21.80 -12.08
N ARG A 557 -29.30 -21.62 -13.36
CA ARG A 557 -30.43 -20.77 -13.78
C ARG A 557 -31.71 -21.29 -13.11
N PRO A 558 -32.40 -20.48 -12.29
CA PRO A 558 -33.62 -20.95 -11.64
C PRO A 558 -34.65 -21.37 -12.71
N PRO A 559 -35.48 -22.39 -12.44
CA PRO A 559 -36.55 -22.76 -13.36
C PRO A 559 -37.46 -21.54 -13.60
N PRO A 560 -37.93 -21.31 -14.83
CA PRO A 560 -38.80 -20.17 -15.09
C PRO A 560 -40.07 -20.29 -14.23
N ASN A 561 -40.40 -19.21 -13.52
CA ASN A 561 -41.62 -19.16 -12.72
C ASN A 561 -42.83 -19.51 -13.61
N PRO A 562 -43.78 -20.34 -13.16
CA PRO A 562 -45.00 -20.57 -13.89
C PRO A 562 -45.74 -19.24 -14.10
N PRO A 563 -46.35 -19.00 -15.28
CA PRO A 563 -47.03 -17.75 -15.54
C PRO A 563 -48.16 -17.53 -14.52
N PRO A 564 -48.37 -16.28 -14.05
CA PRO A 564 -49.38 -16.00 -13.04
C PRO A 564 -50.77 -16.38 -13.55
N PRO A 565 -51.64 -16.99 -12.72
CA PRO A 565 -52.97 -17.40 -13.15
C PRO A 565 -53.80 -16.18 -13.59
N PRO A 566 -54.57 -16.27 -14.68
CA PRO A 566 -55.26 -15.14 -15.27
C PRO A 566 -56.31 -14.56 -14.31
N ARG A 567 -56.16 -13.28 -13.94
CA ARG A 567 -57.08 -12.58 -13.01
C ARG A 567 -58.43 -12.26 -13.69
N ASN A 568 -59.38 -13.18 -13.57
CA ASN A 568 -60.84 -13.00 -13.63
C ASN A 568 -61.40 -12.02 -14.68
N CYS A 569 -61.48 -12.45 -15.94
CA CYS A 569 -62.42 -11.87 -16.91
C CYS A 569 -63.84 -12.46 -16.75
N SER A 570 -64.66 -11.95 -15.82
CA SER A 570 -66.14 -12.06 -15.88
C SER A 570 -66.88 -11.29 -14.77
N ARG A 571 -66.75 -9.96 -14.69
CA ARG A 571 -67.66 -9.13 -13.87
C ARG A 571 -68.97 -8.86 -14.60
N ASN A 572 -69.80 -9.89 -14.83
CA ASN A 572 -71.25 -9.73 -15.11
C ASN A 572 -71.99 -11.08 -15.18
N LEU A 573 -72.82 -11.38 -14.19
CA LEU A 573 -74.27 -11.60 -14.37
C LEU A 573 -74.97 -11.73 -12.99
N ARG A 574 -76.19 -11.20 -12.88
CA ARG A 574 -77.00 -11.22 -11.64
C ARG A 574 -78.07 -12.31 -11.70
N LYS A 575 -78.09 -13.22 -10.70
CA LYS A 575 -79.23 -13.60 -9.82
C LYS A 575 -79.08 -15.04 -9.27
N PRO A 576 -79.61 -15.33 -8.05
CA PRO A 576 -79.50 -16.64 -7.43
C PRO A 576 -80.73 -17.54 -7.64
N ARG A 577 -80.51 -18.85 -7.77
CA ARG A 577 -81.37 -19.99 -7.33
C ARG A 577 -80.40 -21.15 -7.05
N ARG A 578 -80.21 -21.67 -5.82
CA ARG A 578 -81.10 -22.29 -4.82
C ARG A 578 -81.11 -23.84 -4.94
N ASN A 579 -80.53 -24.48 -3.91
CA ASN A 579 -80.79 -25.83 -3.39
C ASN A 579 -80.21 -27.10 -4.08
N LEU A 580 -79.90 -28.08 -3.20
CA LEU A 580 -79.72 -29.54 -3.40
C LEU A 580 -78.46 -30.02 -4.17
N SER A 581 -77.90 -31.23 -3.93
CA SER A 581 -77.84 -32.10 -2.74
C SER A 581 -76.95 -33.33 -3.01
N GLY A 582 -76.33 -33.92 -1.98
CA GLY A 582 -75.53 -35.16 -2.06
C GLY A 582 -74.01 -34.87 -2.08
N ALA A 583 -73.10 -35.53 -1.34
CA ALA A 583 -73.00 -36.92 -0.82
C ALA A 583 -72.58 -37.95 -1.90
N SER A 584 -71.63 -38.88 -1.66
CA SER A 584 -70.72 -39.10 -0.51
C SER A 584 -69.73 -40.28 -0.75
N TRP A 585 -68.75 -40.46 0.15
CA TRP A 585 -67.93 -41.69 0.43
C TRP A 585 -67.01 -42.30 -0.67
N LEU A 586 -65.68 -42.13 -0.49
CA LEU A 586 -64.64 -43.14 -0.12
C LEU A 586 -64.88 -44.66 -0.38
N PRO A 587 -63.84 -45.56 -0.48
CA PRO A 587 -62.36 -45.39 -0.47
C PRO A 587 -61.56 -46.28 -1.50
N PHE A 588 -60.24 -46.43 -1.26
CA PHE A 588 -59.23 -47.33 -1.89
C PHE A 588 -59.57 -48.84 -1.97
N PRO A 589 -58.85 -49.61 -2.82
CA PRO A 589 -57.89 -50.60 -2.27
C PRO A 589 -56.49 -50.64 -2.97
N SER A 590 -55.61 -51.53 -2.50
CA SER A 590 -54.16 -51.64 -2.77
C SER A 590 -53.73 -52.80 -3.72
N GLY A 591 -52.53 -52.73 -4.35
CA GLY A 591 -51.98 -53.85 -5.14
C GLY A 591 -50.48 -53.81 -5.54
N THR A 592 -49.63 -54.49 -4.75
CA THR A 592 -48.39 -55.25 -5.08
C THR A 592 -47.53 -55.02 -6.36
N SER A 593 -46.24 -54.71 -6.10
CA SER A 593 -44.98 -55.26 -6.68
C SER A 593 -44.62 -55.22 -8.19
N ALA A 594 -43.36 -54.83 -8.44
CA ALA A 594 -42.58 -54.77 -9.70
C ALA A 594 -42.03 -56.18 -10.15
N PRO A 595 -41.13 -56.35 -11.16
CA PRO A 595 -40.41 -55.37 -12.00
C PRO A 595 -40.26 -55.69 -13.51
N LEU A 596 -39.68 -54.76 -14.29
CA LEU A 596 -38.95 -55.03 -15.55
C LEU A 596 -37.94 -53.90 -15.87
N ARG A 597 -36.95 -54.15 -16.76
CA ARG A 597 -35.83 -53.22 -17.12
C ARG A 597 -35.56 -53.24 -18.66
N PRO A 598 -34.67 -52.40 -19.24
CA PRO A 598 -35.08 -51.52 -20.34
C PRO A 598 -34.40 -51.75 -21.71
N ALA A 599 -34.94 -51.06 -22.74
CA ALA A 599 -34.39 -50.92 -24.09
C ALA A 599 -34.65 -49.47 -24.64
N PRO A 600 -34.06 -49.03 -25.76
CA PRO A 600 -33.46 -47.69 -25.84
C PRO A 600 -34.16 -46.63 -26.70
N TRP A 601 -33.68 -45.39 -26.61
CA TRP A 601 -34.10 -44.24 -27.43
C TRP A 601 -33.20 -44.04 -28.68
N PRO A 602 -33.74 -43.55 -29.81
CA PRO A 602 -33.01 -43.40 -31.08
C PRO A 602 -32.34 -42.03 -31.27
N ARG A 603 -31.36 -41.98 -32.20
CA ARG A 603 -30.91 -40.74 -32.86
C ARG A 603 -31.73 -40.49 -34.14
N PRO A 604 -31.82 -39.23 -34.59
CA PRO A 604 -31.74 -38.94 -36.02
C PRO A 604 -30.64 -37.92 -36.35
N SER A 605 -30.21 -37.92 -37.61
CA SER A 605 -29.26 -36.96 -38.20
C SER A 605 -29.99 -35.87 -38.99
N GLY A 606 -29.31 -34.73 -39.18
CA GLY A 606 -29.77 -33.65 -40.07
C GLY A 606 -28.63 -32.68 -40.35
N ALA A 607 -28.25 -32.52 -41.61
CA ALA A 607 -27.17 -31.64 -42.03
C ALA A 607 -27.73 -30.43 -42.81
N TRP A 608 -27.22 -29.24 -42.51
CA TRP A 608 -27.45 -28.02 -43.29
C TRP A 608 -26.15 -27.22 -43.39
N THR A 609 -25.85 -26.74 -44.60
CA THR A 609 -24.71 -25.88 -44.92
C THR A 609 -25.16 -24.45 -45.21
N PRO A 610 -24.34 -23.42 -44.94
CA PRO A 610 -24.47 -22.13 -45.59
C PRO A 610 -23.29 -21.79 -46.51
N SER A 611 -23.63 -21.14 -47.61
CA SER A 611 -22.78 -20.57 -48.65
C SER A 611 -21.91 -19.38 -48.23
N GLY A 612 -20.77 -19.21 -48.90
CA GLY A 612 -20.39 -17.95 -49.58
C GLY A 612 -19.95 -16.72 -48.73
N PRO A 613 -18.70 -16.24 -48.85
CA PRO A 613 -18.21 -15.05 -48.13
C PRO A 613 -18.32 -13.75 -48.94
N LEU A 614 -18.57 -12.62 -48.26
CA LEU A 614 -18.30 -11.21 -48.68
C LEU A 614 -18.66 -10.27 -47.50
N PRO A 615 -18.10 -9.04 -47.38
CA PRO A 615 -16.79 -8.54 -47.79
C PRO A 615 -15.90 -8.15 -46.58
N ARG A 616 -14.60 -7.94 -46.81
CA ARG A 616 -13.70 -7.32 -45.80
C ARG A 616 -13.95 -5.80 -45.72
N ARG A 617 -14.00 -5.23 -44.52
CA ARG A 617 -13.75 -3.79 -44.32
C ARG A 617 -12.25 -3.55 -44.16
N ASN A 618 -11.68 -2.70 -45.01
CA ASN A 618 -10.28 -2.30 -44.90
C ASN A 618 -10.09 -1.31 -43.76
N TRP A 619 -9.09 -1.55 -42.91
CA TRP A 619 -8.38 -0.49 -42.19
C TRP A 619 -7.10 -0.15 -42.99
N PRO A 620 -6.65 1.12 -42.99
CA PRO A 620 -5.56 1.55 -43.87
C PRO A 620 -4.21 0.99 -43.44
N THR A 621 -3.48 0.42 -44.41
CA THR A 621 -2.10 -0.03 -44.22
C THR A 621 -1.14 1.15 -44.22
N LEU A 622 -0.65 1.56 -43.05
CA LEU A 622 0.50 2.46 -42.94
C LEU A 622 1.81 1.70 -43.20
N THR A 623 2.16 1.57 -44.46
CA THR A 623 3.50 1.15 -44.90
C THR A 623 4.46 2.33 -44.86
N GLY A 624 5.59 2.20 -44.15
CA GLY A 624 6.72 3.12 -44.29
C GLY A 624 7.30 3.63 -42.98
N TRP A 625 8.08 2.79 -42.30
CA TRP A 625 9.18 3.23 -41.42
C TRP A 625 10.41 2.37 -41.73
N ASP A 626 11.50 3.05 -42.12
CA ASP A 626 12.72 2.40 -42.59
C ASP A 626 13.56 1.80 -41.45
N ARG A 627 14.39 0.81 -41.80
CA ARG A 627 15.41 0.25 -40.91
C ARG A 627 16.61 1.22 -40.78
N PRO A 628 16.96 1.72 -39.59
CA PRO A 628 18.31 2.24 -39.36
C PRO A 628 19.30 1.08 -39.22
N SER A 629 20.18 0.91 -40.20
CA SER A 629 21.37 0.04 -40.11
C SER A 629 22.62 0.94 -39.98
N PRO A 630 23.70 0.51 -39.28
CA PRO A 630 24.61 1.44 -38.63
C PRO A 630 25.60 2.12 -39.57
N ARG A 631 26.10 3.30 -39.15
CA ARG A 631 27.30 3.93 -39.72
C ARG A 631 28.24 4.41 -38.63
N HIS A 632 29.49 3.94 -38.70
CA HIS A 632 30.63 4.66 -38.14
C HIS A 632 31.13 5.72 -39.14
N SER A 633 31.60 6.86 -38.62
CA SER A 633 32.78 7.54 -39.17
C SER A 633 33.43 8.41 -38.07
N ARG A 634 34.75 8.61 -38.17
CA ARG A 634 35.57 9.39 -37.21
C ARG A 634 36.03 10.73 -37.82
N ASN A 635 36.70 11.53 -36.97
CA ASN A 635 37.66 12.62 -37.24
C ASN A 635 37.14 14.04 -36.92
N GLY A 636 37.89 14.95 -36.26
CA GLY A 636 39.08 14.73 -35.41
C GLY A 636 40.07 15.91 -35.28
N SER A 637 40.14 16.54 -34.09
CA SER A 637 41.31 17.27 -33.50
C SER A 637 41.89 18.47 -34.30
N PRO A 638 43.02 19.14 -33.89
CA PRO A 638 43.71 19.28 -32.59
C PRO A 638 43.99 20.76 -32.16
N LEU A 639 44.68 20.99 -31.02
CA LEU A 639 45.72 22.03 -30.73
C LEU A 639 46.11 21.97 -29.21
N THR A 640 47.14 21.21 -28.78
CA THR A 640 48.58 21.58 -28.52
C THR A 640 48.91 22.30 -27.20
N GLY A 641 49.86 21.76 -26.39
CA GLY A 641 50.22 22.41 -25.09
C GLY A 641 51.43 21.94 -24.22
N THR A 642 52.47 21.24 -24.71
CA THR A 642 53.82 21.04 -24.04
C THR A 642 53.93 20.38 -22.62
N ARG A 643 55.12 20.02 -22.07
CA ARG A 643 56.21 19.08 -22.51
C ARG A 643 57.18 18.78 -21.32
N LYS A 644 57.87 17.62 -21.31
CA LYS A 644 58.91 17.13 -20.34
C LYS A 644 58.36 16.64 -18.97
N SER A 645 58.77 15.57 -18.25
CA SER A 645 59.89 14.57 -18.25
C SER A 645 61.09 14.84 -17.32
N TRP A 646 61.46 13.87 -16.44
CA TRP A 646 62.83 13.33 -16.10
C TRP A 646 62.88 12.67 -14.69
N ILE A 647 63.53 11.48 -14.56
CA ILE A 647 64.23 10.82 -13.40
C ILE A 647 63.55 10.82 -11.98
N ALA A 648 63.40 9.74 -11.18
CA ALA A 648 64.15 8.51 -10.83
C ALA A 648 65.20 8.64 -9.68
N GLY A 649 65.18 7.75 -8.67
CA GLY A 649 66.14 7.75 -7.55
C GLY A 649 65.82 6.76 -6.42
N GLN A 650 66.83 6.16 -5.79
CA GLN A 650 66.74 4.97 -4.91
C GLN A 650 66.80 5.26 -3.38
N LEU A 651 66.50 4.22 -2.59
CA LEU A 651 66.81 4.07 -1.15
C LEU A 651 68.32 4.17 -0.85
N PRO A 652 68.73 4.60 0.36
CA PRO A 652 69.14 3.67 1.44
C PRO A 652 68.62 4.16 2.84
N GLY A 653 68.98 3.65 4.03
CA GLY A 653 69.90 2.59 4.53
C GLY A 653 69.90 2.60 6.09
N CYS A 654 70.48 1.59 6.77
CA CYS A 654 70.25 1.34 8.22
C CYS A 654 71.39 1.71 9.20
N ALA A 655 71.01 1.76 10.51
CA ALA A 655 71.83 1.55 11.74
C ALA A 655 72.65 2.75 12.29
N TRP A 656 73.13 2.81 13.56
CA TRP A 656 73.30 1.83 14.67
C TRP A 656 73.32 2.50 16.08
N LEU A 657 72.95 1.76 17.16
CA LEU A 657 73.32 1.91 18.61
C LEU A 657 72.96 3.25 19.33
N THR A 658 72.80 3.39 20.65
CA THR A 658 72.98 2.58 21.90
C THR A 658 71.95 3.13 22.95
N SER A 659 71.63 2.62 24.15
CA SER A 659 71.94 1.49 25.07
C SER A 659 70.72 1.36 26.05
N ALA A 660 70.63 0.76 27.25
CA ALA A 660 71.48 -0.02 28.18
C ALA A 660 70.58 -0.88 29.14
N THR A 661 71.16 -1.70 30.03
CA THR A 661 70.48 -2.51 31.09
C THR A 661 71.42 -2.74 32.29
N PRO A 662 70.95 -2.97 33.55
CA PRO A 662 70.81 -4.38 34.03
C PRO A 662 69.80 -4.66 35.18
N ALA A 663 69.68 -5.96 35.54
CA ALA A 663 69.21 -6.56 36.82
C ALA A 663 67.69 -6.60 37.15
N SER A 664 67.15 -7.63 37.84
CA SER A 664 67.62 -9.01 38.10
C SER A 664 66.50 -9.92 38.68
N SER A 665 66.60 -11.26 38.50
CA SER A 665 65.76 -12.35 39.09
C SER A 665 64.26 -12.40 38.69
N GLY A 666 63.58 -13.56 38.67
CA GLY A 666 64.09 -14.95 38.67
C GLY A 666 63.04 -16.05 38.97
N THR A 667 62.74 -16.92 37.99
CA THR A 667 61.96 -18.20 38.08
C THR A 667 60.48 -18.11 38.54
N TRP A 668 59.49 -18.86 38.03
CA TRP A 668 59.37 -20.33 38.08
C TRP A 668 58.43 -20.96 37.00
N LYS A 669 58.69 -22.25 36.77
CA LYS A 669 58.00 -23.33 36.02
C LYS A 669 56.53 -23.22 35.52
N ALA A 670 56.35 -23.87 34.36
CA ALA A 670 55.31 -24.85 33.99
C ALA A 670 53.88 -24.42 33.58
N SER A 671 53.67 -24.53 32.27
CA SER A 671 52.49 -25.02 31.52
C SER A 671 51.97 -26.42 31.96
N PRO A 672 50.86 -26.99 31.41
CA PRO A 672 50.00 -26.51 30.30
C PRO A 672 48.47 -26.69 30.47
N SER A 673 47.74 -26.32 29.42
CA SER A 673 46.55 -26.98 28.81
C SER A 673 45.25 -27.16 29.60
N TRP A 674 44.19 -26.52 29.07
CA TRP A 674 43.18 -27.28 28.30
C TRP A 674 43.65 -27.38 26.84
#